data_AF-D4C9M1-F1
#
_entry.id   AF-D4C9M1-F1
#
_cell.length_a   1.000
_cell.length_b   1.000
_cell.length_c   1.000
_cell.angle_alpha   90.00
_cell.angle_beta   90.00
_cell.angle_gamma   90.00
#
_symmetry.space_group_name_H-M   'P 1'
#
loop_
_entity.id
_entity.type
_entity.pdbx_description
1 polymer ?
#
loop_
_entity_poly.entity_id
_entity_poly.type
_entity_poly.pdbx_seq_one_letter_code
_entity_poly.pdbx_strand_id
1 'polypeptide(L)'
;MCRLRFTEAFCRAEKNAAPDPFDIRAHRRKEKRNQEAGTETAGRAERTDIQKIERKTDEKAQYLVFIKNIFIDIVLSSVFCYNGVCTLLTGFWKGEGSMINVIKRDGEIADFNLAKITNAIKKAFKATSNEYSQEILELLSLRVTADFQPKLKNGKISVEEIQDSVEHVLEQTGYTEVAKAYILYRKQREKIRNMKATILDYKDVVNSYVKVEDWRVKENSTVTYSVGGLILSNSGAVTANYWLSEIYDHEVAEAHRNADIHLHDLSMLTGYCAGWSLKQLLLEGLGGITGKITSSPARHLSVLCNQMVNFLGIMQNEWAGAQAFSSFDTYLAPFVKVDNLSYDAVKKCIESFIYGVNTPSRWGTQAPFSNITLDWTVPDDMAEMNAIVGGKEMDFKYKDCKHEMDMINKAFIETMIEGDANGRGFQYPIPTYSITKEFDWSDTENNRLLFEMTSKYGTPYFSNYINSDMQPSDVRSMCCRLRLDLRELRKKTGGFFGSGESTGSVGVVTINMPRIAYLAVDEDDFYHRLDHMMDVAARSLKTKREVITRLLDNGLYPYTKRYLGTFENHFSTIGLVGMNEAGLNARWIRKDLTHRETQEFTKNVLNHMRERLSDYQELYGDLYNLEATPAESTSYRLAKHDRERYPDIITAGAPGETPYYTNSSHLPVGYTDDVFDALDIQDELQTLYTSGTVFHAFLGEKLPDWRSAAKLVRTIAENYRLPYYTLSPTYSICREHGYLIGEHFTCPVCGEKAEVYSRITGYYRPVQNWNEGKSQEYKDRKTYSMGHSRMKNGKEFSIGLEEKHESAREEPADTARKGVAARAGAYLFTTKTCPNCRMAKEFLKGTEYTVVDAEENPDMSDQFGIMQAPTLVLVGKDGEIKKFVNASNIRKFAEEHR
;
A
#
# COMPACT_ATOMS: atom_id res chain seq x y z
N MET A 1 38.99 -28.48 14.30
CA MET A 1 40.36 -28.91 14.61
C MET A 1 41.19 -28.65 13.35
N CYS A 2 42.26 -27.87 13.24
CA CYS A 2 43.12 -27.02 14.09
C CYS A 2 43.44 -25.77 13.23
N ARG A 3 43.21 -24.51 13.66
CA ARG A 3 44.02 -23.65 14.55
C ARG A 3 45.48 -23.37 14.14
N LEU A 4 45.69 -22.10 13.72
CA LEU A 4 46.67 -21.11 14.23
C LEU A 4 48.12 -21.27 13.70
N ARG A 5 48.95 -20.25 13.45
CA ARG A 5 49.03 -18.81 13.76
C ARG A 5 50.21 -18.28 12.93
N PHE A 6 50.19 -17.01 12.52
CA PHE A 6 51.36 -16.13 12.69
C PHE A 6 50.89 -14.68 12.68
N THR A 7 51.15 -14.00 13.78
CA THR A 7 50.92 -12.59 14.06
C THR A 7 52.24 -11.97 14.50
N GLU A 8 52.40 -10.69 14.16
CA GLU A 8 53.24 -9.65 14.80
C GLU A 8 54.73 -9.53 14.42
N ALA A 9 55.03 -8.37 13.81
CA ALA A 9 56.18 -7.55 14.16
C ALA A 9 55.74 -6.07 14.22
N PHE A 10 56.27 -5.38 15.23
CA PHE A 10 55.76 -4.20 15.92
C PHE A 10 56.41 -2.87 15.46
N CYS A 11 55.63 -1.79 15.59
CA CYS A 11 55.96 -0.38 15.84
C CYS A 11 57.41 0.08 16.14
N ARG A 12 57.85 1.18 15.51
CA ARG A 12 58.10 2.52 16.13
C ARG A 12 58.87 3.46 15.17
N ALA A 13 58.34 4.67 14.96
CA ALA A 13 59.01 5.96 15.24
C ALA A 13 58.17 7.15 14.74
N GLU A 14 57.55 7.87 15.67
CA GLU A 14 57.09 9.26 15.50
C GLU A 14 58.29 10.22 15.48
N LYS A 15 58.25 11.29 14.68
CA LYS A 15 58.29 12.70 15.18
C LYS A 15 58.27 13.75 14.06
N ASN A 16 57.35 14.70 14.26
CA ASN A 16 57.40 16.14 13.95
C ASN A 16 57.30 16.60 12.48
N ALA A 17 56.14 17.17 12.11
CA ALA A 17 55.91 18.62 12.00
C ALA A 17 54.73 18.93 11.04
N ALA A 18 53.69 19.59 11.55
CA ALA A 18 52.83 20.50 10.79
C ALA A 18 53.46 21.92 10.86
N PRO A 19 53.03 22.95 10.10
CA PRO A 19 51.76 23.08 9.37
C PRO A 19 51.83 23.75 7.97
N ASP A 20 50.64 23.83 7.33
CA ASP A 20 50.09 24.93 6.50
C ASP A 20 49.57 24.50 5.11
N PRO A 21 48.37 24.98 4.70
CA PRO A 21 48.23 25.35 3.30
C PRO A 21 47.47 26.68 3.06
N PHE A 22 47.95 27.40 2.03
CA PHE A 22 47.30 28.44 1.22
C PHE A 22 47.36 29.92 1.69
N ASP A 23 48.37 30.60 1.14
CA ASP A 23 48.43 32.03 0.84
C ASP A 23 47.92 32.27 -0.60
N ILE A 24 47.00 33.23 -0.80
CA ILE A 24 47.10 34.21 -1.90
C ILE A 24 46.61 35.58 -1.39
N ARG A 25 47.58 36.47 -1.14
CA ARG A 25 47.42 37.93 -1.11
C ARG A 25 47.34 38.55 -2.51
N ALA A 26 46.72 39.74 -2.52
CA ALA A 26 47.03 40.94 -3.31
C ALA A 26 46.37 41.12 -4.69
N HIS A 27 45.41 42.06 -4.77
CA HIS A 27 45.65 43.34 -5.46
C HIS A 27 44.53 44.37 -5.17
N ARG A 28 44.85 45.38 -4.34
CA ARG A 28 44.21 46.71 -4.36
C ARG A 28 45.02 47.59 -5.31
N ARG A 29 44.41 48.13 -6.38
CA ARG A 29 44.53 49.55 -6.84
C ARG A 29 43.85 49.80 -8.19
N LYS A 30 43.13 50.94 -8.22
CA LYS A 30 42.77 51.85 -9.34
C LYS A 30 41.53 51.55 -10.19
N GLU A 31 40.46 52.30 -9.89
CA GLU A 31 39.77 53.31 -10.73
C GLU A 31 38.86 54.11 -9.76
N LYS A 32 39.17 55.31 -9.26
CA LYS A 32 39.07 56.69 -9.79
C LYS A 32 37.75 57.07 -10.51
N ARG A 33 37.04 58.03 -9.87
CA ARG A 33 36.06 59.06 -10.36
C ARG A 33 34.61 58.58 -10.55
N ASN A 34 33.57 59.25 -10.07
CA ASN A 34 33.38 60.63 -9.58
C ASN A 34 32.34 60.73 -8.44
N GLN A 35 32.60 61.63 -7.49
CA GLN A 35 31.62 62.31 -6.64
C GLN A 35 31.06 63.53 -7.37
N GLU A 36 29.82 63.92 -7.05
CA GLU A 36 29.26 65.29 -6.87
C GLU A 36 27.73 65.10 -6.72
N ALA A 37 26.95 65.72 -5.82
CA ALA A 37 27.17 66.74 -4.79
C ALA A 37 25.91 66.81 -3.87
N GLY A 38 26.10 67.28 -2.62
CA GLY A 38 25.09 67.92 -1.72
C GLY A 38 24.02 67.00 -1.11
N THR A 39 23.67 67.02 0.19
CA THR A 39 23.66 68.09 1.21
C THR A 39 23.41 67.46 2.59
N GLU A 40 24.19 67.86 3.61
CA GLU A 40 23.89 67.68 5.04
C GLU A 40 23.38 69.00 5.61
N THR A 41 22.28 68.99 6.38
CA THR A 41 22.24 69.35 7.82
C THR A 41 20.81 69.48 8.38
N ALA A 42 20.69 69.01 9.63
CA ALA A 42 19.84 69.51 10.72
C ALA A 42 18.33 69.18 10.76
N GLY A 43 18.00 68.21 11.62
CA GLY A 43 16.68 68.07 12.27
C GLY A 43 16.85 67.35 13.61
N ARG A 44 17.12 68.11 14.68
CA ARG A 44 17.25 67.64 16.07
C ARG A 44 16.04 68.10 16.87
N ALA A 45 15.65 67.23 17.82
CA ALA A 45 14.83 67.48 19.01
C ALA A 45 13.34 67.16 18.91
N GLU A 46 13.02 65.87 19.07
CA GLU A 46 11.90 65.41 19.92
C GLU A 46 12.01 63.88 20.07
N ARG A 47 12.62 63.42 21.17
CA ARG A 47 12.54 62.04 21.75
C ARG A 47 13.68 61.91 22.77
N THR A 48 13.47 62.34 24.01
CA THR A 48 14.43 62.03 25.09
C THR A 48 13.81 61.80 26.46
N ASP A 49 12.49 61.59 26.56
CA ASP A 49 11.83 61.38 27.87
C ASP A 49 11.17 60.00 28.07
N ILE A 50 11.02 59.16 27.03
CA ILE A 50 10.41 57.82 27.19
C ILE A 50 11.45 56.74 27.56
N GLN A 51 12.71 56.86 27.11
CA GLN A 51 13.77 55.90 27.42
C GLN A 51 14.35 56.00 28.85
N LYS A 52 14.03 57.06 29.60
CA LYS A 52 14.47 57.21 31.00
C LYS A 52 13.53 56.58 32.02
N ILE A 53 12.29 56.24 31.64
CA ILE A 53 11.31 55.62 32.53
C ILE A 53 11.41 54.09 32.46
N GLU A 54 11.63 53.51 31.28
CA GLU A 54 11.78 52.04 31.13
C GLU A 54 13.05 51.49 31.81
N ARG A 55 14.16 52.23 31.81
CA ARG A 55 15.41 51.82 32.50
C ARG A 55 15.31 51.77 34.03
N LYS A 56 14.39 52.53 34.65
CA LYS A 56 14.24 52.55 36.13
C LYS A 56 13.38 51.41 36.67
N THR A 57 12.56 50.77 35.83
CA THR A 57 11.74 49.61 36.19
C THR A 57 12.55 48.31 36.17
N ASP A 58 13.56 48.21 35.30
CA ASP A 58 14.43 47.03 35.18
C ASP A 58 15.47 46.92 36.32
N GLU A 59 16.03 48.05 36.78
CA GLU A 59 16.95 48.07 37.92
C GLU A 59 16.28 47.65 39.24
N LYS A 60 14.99 47.96 39.45
CA LYS A 60 14.25 47.55 40.64
C LYS A 60 13.87 46.07 40.64
N ALA A 61 13.60 45.49 39.47
CA ALA A 61 13.33 44.05 39.34
C ALA A 61 14.60 43.21 39.58
N GLN A 62 15.75 43.66 39.08
CA GLN A 62 17.05 43.03 39.35
C GLN A 62 17.47 43.14 40.82
N TYR A 63 17.20 44.27 41.49
CA TYR A 63 17.46 44.44 42.92
C TYR A 63 16.61 43.52 43.82
N LEU A 64 15.34 43.27 43.44
CA LEU A 64 14.44 42.36 44.16
C LEU A 64 14.84 40.89 44.02
N VAL A 65 15.35 40.49 42.85
CA VAL A 65 15.91 39.14 42.62
C VAL A 65 17.24 38.95 43.38
N PHE A 66 18.07 39.99 43.44
CA PHE A 66 19.32 39.99 44.20
C PHE A 66 19.09 39.88 45.71
N ILE A 67 18.10 40.60 46.26
CA ILE A 67 17.72 40.52 47.69
C ILE A 67 17.10 39.15 48.03
N LYS A 68 16.31 38.54 47.13
CA LYS A 68 15.73 37.20 47.34
C LYS A 68 16.80 36.10 47.41
N ASN A 69 17.84 36.20 46.57
CA ASN A 69 18.92 35.22 46.55
C ASN A 69 19.85 35.35 47.78
N ILE A 70 20.12 36.57 48.24
CA ILE A 70 20.89 36.79 49.49
C ILE A 70 20.15 36.25 50.72
N PHE A 71 18.81 36.34 50.76
CA PHE A 71 18.03 35.85 51.90
C PHE A 71 18.09 34.32 52.04
N ILE A 72 18.23 33.58 50.94
CA ILE A 72 18.38 32.12 50.94
C ILE A 72 19.80 31.73 51.38
N ASP A 73 20.82 32.48 50.97
CA ASP A 73 22.22 32.25 51.38
C ASP A 73 22.48 32.57 52.86
N ILE A 74 21.78 33.58 53.43
CA ILE A 74 21.88 33.93 54.86
C ILE A 74 21.18 32.90 55.77
N VAL A 75 20.06 32.32 55.31
CA VAL A 75 19.34 31.27 56.08
C VAL A 75 20.14 29.97 56.13
N LEU A 76 20.95 29.67 55.11
CA LEU A 76 21.80 28.48 55.06
C LEU A 76 23.12 28.60 55.83
N SER A 77 23.49 29.79 56.31
CA SER A 77 24.75 30.06 57.03
C SER A 77 24.57 30.44 58.51
N SER A 78 23.34 30.37 59.06
CA SER A 78 23.05 30.72 60.45
C SER A 78 23.12 29.50 61.38
N VAL A 79 24.20 29.40 62.17
CA VAL A 79 24.31 28.50 63.33
C VAL A 79 23.38 29.01 64.45
N PHE A 80 22.31 28.27 64.78
CA PHE A 80 21.55 28.52 66.00
C PHE A 80 22.27 27.88 67.19
N CYS A 81 22.99 28.68 67.97
CA CYS A 81 23.41 28.32 69.33
C CYS A 81 22.28 28.63 70.30
N TYR A 82 21.60 27.60 70.81
CA TYR A 82 20.77 27.70 72.01
C TYR A 82 21.26 26.63 73.01
N ASN A 83 21.68 27.07 74.19
CA ASN A 83 22.16 26.22 75.30
C ASN A 83 23.34 25.28 75.01
N GLY A 84 24.39 25.77 74.31
CA GLY A 84 25.73 25.20 74.42
C GLY A 84 25.98 23.83 73.76
N VAL A 85 25.17 23.42 72.78
CA VAL A 85 25.44 22.22 71.96
C VAL A 85 25.55 22.63 70.48
N CYS A 86 26.74 22.45 69.90
CA CYS A 86 26.96 22.57 68.45
C CYS A 86 26.66 21.22 67.78
N THR A 87 25.60 21.13 67.00
CA THR A 87 25.30 19.96 66.17
C THR A 87 25.67 20.25 64.72
N LEU A 88 26.60 19.48 64.16
CA LEU A 88 26.93 19.48 62.72
C LEU A 88 25.70 19.05 61.90
N LEU A 89 25.34 19.85 60.89
CA LEU A 89 24.30 19.55 59.89
C LEU A 89 24.75 18.48 58.87
N THR A 90 25.43 17.43 59.31
CA THR A 90 25.75 16.25 58.48
C THR A 90 24.68 15.16 58.55
N GLY A 91 23.53 15.44 59.21
CA GLY A 91 22.49 14.44 59.52
C GLY A 91 21.15 14.58 58.78
N PHE A 92 20.93 15.62 57.97
CA PHE A 92 19.57 15.90 57.44
C PHE A 92 19.14 15.05 56.22
N TRP A 93 19.99 14.14 55.74
CA TRP A 93 19.70 13.26 54.61
C TRP A 93 19.99 11.78 54.89
N LYS A 94 19.79 11.34 56.14
CA LYS A 94 19.68 9.92 56.47
C LYS A 94 18.34 9.64 57.14
N GLY A 95 17.38 9.17 56.35
CA GLY A 95 16.19 8.48 56.83
C GLY A 95 14.87 9.11 56.42
N GLU A 96 14.22 8.47 55.45
CA GLU A 96 12.76 8.32 55.29
C GLU A 96 11.91 9.59 55.00
N GLY A 97 11.41 9.70 53.75
CA GLY A 97 10.19 10.47 53.48
C GLY A 97 10.17 11.46 52.30
N SER A 98 10.79 11.16 51.16
CA SER A 98 10.49 11.82 49.87
C SER A 98 11.08 10.99 48.72
N MET A 99 10.39 9.96 48.24
CA MET A 99 10.87 9.17 47.09
C MET A 99 10.63 9.92 45.78
N ILE A 100 11.54 10.85 45.45
CA ILE A 100 11.61 11.41 44.10
C ILE A 100 12.05 10.30 43.16
N ASN A 101 11.21 10.02 42.18
CA ASN A 101 11.43 9.00 41.18
C ASN A 101 11.78 9.65 39.83
N VAL A 102 12.78 9.10 39.15
CA VAL A 102 13.23 9.57 37.85
C VAL A 102 12.73 8.63 36.77
N ILE A 103 11.91 9.14 35.87
CA ILE A 103 11.47 8.44 34.66
C ILE A 103 12.63 8.51 33.66
N LYS A 104 13.31 7.38 33.46
CA LYS A 104 14.30 7.23 32.40
C LYS A 104 13.62 7.27 31.03
N ARG A 105 14.42 7.49 29.99
CA ARG A 105 13.93 7.66 28.61
C ARG A 105 13.27 6.42 28.02
N ASP A 106 13.59 5.24 28.55
CA ASP A 106 12.98 3.94 28.21
C ASP A 106 11.69 3.65 29.01
N GLY A 107 11.24 4.62 29.82
CA GLY A 107 10.08 4.48 30.70
C GLY A 107 10.38 3.80 32.04
N GLU A 108 11.60 3.30 32.27
CA GLU A 108 11.99 2.69 33.54
C GLU A 108 12.01 3.75 34.66
N ILE A 109 11.44 3.42 35.81
CA ILE A 109 11.44 4.29 36.99
C ILE A 109 12.61 3.90 37.88
N ALA A 110 13.45 4.87 38.24
CA ALA A 110 14.56 4.67 39.15
C ALA A 110 14.63 5.76 40.22
N ASP A 111 15.24 5.44 41.37
CA ASP A 111 15.41 6.39 42.45
C ASP A 111 16.29 7.58 42.04
N PHE A 112 15.88 8.78 42.49
CA PHE A 112 16.68 9.98 42.33
C PHE A 112 18.05 9.85 43.01
N ASN A 113 19.10 10.22 42.29
CA ASN A 113 20.47 10.19 42.81
C ASN A 113 21.21 11.49 42.43
N LEU A 114 21.38 12.36 43.43
CA LEU A 114 22.05 13.65 43.28
C LEU A 114 23.48 13.53 42.74
N ALA A 115 24.21 12.47 43.10
CA ALA A 115 25.58 12.26 42.64
C ALA A 115 25.67 12.10 41.11
N LYS A 116 24.60 11.67 40.43
CA LYS A 116 24.58 11.61 38.96
C LYS A 116 24.61 13.01 38.34
N ILE A 117 23.89 13.96 38.93
CA ILE A 117 23.88 15.38 38.51
C ILE A 117 25.24 16.01 38.77
N THR A 118 25.78 15.85 39.98
CA THR A 118 27.11 16.37 40.36
C THR A 118 28.19 15.87 39.42
N ASN A 119 28.17 14.58 39.07
CA ASN A 119 29.14 14.01 38.13
C ASN A 119 28.95 14.52 36.69
N ALA A 120 27.72 14.80 36.26
CA ALA A 120 27.45 15.34 34.93
C ALA A 120 27.95 16.79 34.81
N ILE A 121 27.65 17.62 35.81
CA ILE A 121 28.16 19.00 35.93
C ILE A 121 29.70 18.99 35.97
N LYS A 122 30.30 18.14 36.81
CA LYS A 122 31.76 17.98 36.90
C LYS A 122 32.42 17.66 35.57
N LYS A 123 31.78 16.83 34.74
CA LYS A 123 32.30 16.51 33.40
C LYS A 123 32.27 17.73 32.48
N ALA A 124 31.23 18.55 32.55
CA ALA A 124 31.14 19.79 31.77
C ALA A 124 32.21 20.82 32.20
N PHE A 125 32.45 20.98 33.51
CA PHE A 125 33.53 21.81 34.02
C PHE A 125 34.91 21.32 33.56
N LYS A 126 35.15 20.00 33.62
CA LYS A 126 36.38 19.40 33.09
C LYS A 126 36.56 19.64 31.59
N ALA A 127 35.49 19.54 30.80
CA ALA A 127 35.56 19.71 29.34
C ALA A 127 35.89 21.15 28.92
N THR A 128 35.55 22.14 29.75
CA THR A 128 35.82 23.56 29.51
C THR A 128 37.11 24.07 30.16
N SER A 129 37.79 23.23 30.93
CA SER A 129 38.95 23.60 31.76
C SER A 129 38.68 24.73 32.76
N ASN A 130 37.41 24.93 33.13
CA ASN A 130 37.04 25.88 34.17
C ASN A 130 37.42 25.35 35.56
N GLU A 131 37.87 26.24 36.44
CA GLU A 131 38.14 25.89 37.83
C GLU A 131 36.82 25.56 38.56
N TYR A 132 36.86 24.52 39.37
CA TYR A 132 35.74 24.12 40.22
C TYR A 132 36.29 23.51 41.51
N SER A 133 35.54 23.70 42.60
CA SER A 133 35.75 22.99 43.85
C SER A 133 34.62 21.97 44.06
N GLN A 134 34.78 21.08 45.02
CA GLN A 134 33.75 20.09 45.33
C GLN A 134 32.48 20.77 45.88
N GLU A 135 32.66 21.84 46.64
CA GLU A 135 31.60 22.67 47.22
C GLU A 135 30.79 23.37 46.12
N ILE A 136 31.45 23.89 45.07
CA ILE A 136 30.76 24.51 43.92
C ILE A 136 29.87 23.49 43.20
N LEU A 137 30.37 22.28 42.97
CA LEU A 137 29.60 21.23 42.29
C LEU A 137 28.39 20.79 43.11
N GLU A 138 28.53 20.68 44.42
CA GLU A 138 27.44 20.32 45.33
C GLU A 138 26.38 21.41 45.39
N LEU A 139 26.80 22.68 45.49
CA LEU A 139 25.90 23.83 45.47
C LEU A 139 25.09 23.89 44.17
N LEU A 140 25.74 23.72 43.02
CA LEU A 140 25.06 23.71 41.71
C LEU A 140 24.07 22.54 41.60
N SER A 141 24.45 21.34 42.02
CA SER A 141 23.54 20.18 42.02
C SER A 141 22.32 20.36 42.93
N LEU A 142 22.49 20.98 44.10
CA LEU A 142 21.38 21.30 44.99
C LEU A 142 20.48 22.36 44.37
N ARG A 143 21.05 23.37 43.71
CA ARG A 143 20.28 24.38 42.99
C ARG A 143 19.49 23.81 41.81
N VAL A 144 20.05 22.83 41.10
CA VAL A 144 19.31 22.05 40.08
C VAL A 144 18.13 21.31 40.70
N THR A 145 18.32 20.74 41.89
CA THR A 145 17.24 20.06 42.62
C THR A 145 16.11 21.02 42.99
N ALA A 146 16.44 22.22 43.43
CA ALA A 146 15.47 23.28 43.70
C ALA A 146 14.77 23.76 42.41
N ASP A 147 15.48 23.87 41.28
CA ASP A 147 14.91 24.32 40.00
C ASP A 147 13.88 23.35 39.43
N PHE A 148 14.13 22.04 39.54
CA PHE A 148 13.22 21.04 38.99
C PHE A 148 12.08 20.68 39.94
N GLN A 149 12.16 21.03 41.23
CA GLN A 149 11.17 20.68 42.23
C GLN A 149 9.73 21.10 41.85
N PRO A 150 9.48 22.30 41.27
CA PRO A 150 8.15 22.69 40.77
C PRO A 150 7.66 21.86 39.57
N LYS A 151 8.56 21.16 38.87
CA LYS A 151 8.25 20.34 37.69
C LYS A 151 7.84 18.91 38.07
N LEU A 152 7.95 18.52 39.35
CA LEU A 152 7.55 17.20 39.83
C LEU A 152 6.05 16.96 39.66
N LYS A 153 5.70 15.84 39.01
CA LYS A 153 4.31 15.36 38.89
C LYS A 153 4.18 14.03 39.61
N ASN A 154 3.35 13.97 40.65
CA ASN A 154 3.13 12.76 41.47
C ASN A 154 4.45 12.15 42.00
N GLY A 155 5.40 13.00 42.41
CA GLY A 155 6.72 12.56 42.90
C GLY A 155 7.65 12.02 41.80
N LYS A 156 7.30 12.18 40.52
CA LYS A 156 8.09 11.75 39.37
C LYS A 156 8.58 12.94 38.55
N ILE A 157 9.76 12.79 37.95
CA ILE A 157 10.34 13.73 37.00
C ILE A 157 11.06 12.98 35.87
N SER A 158 11.02 13.48 34.65
CA SER A 158 11.77 12.87 33.54
C SER A 158 13.26 13.23 33.58
N VAL A 159 14.08 12.38 32.98
CA VAL A 159 15.50 12.69 32.78
C VAL A 159 15.71 13.96 31.95
N GLU A 160 14.82 14.27 30.99
CA GLU A 160 14.93 15.51 30.19
C GLU A 160 14.72 16.75 31.05
N GLU A 161 13.67 16.77 31.88
CA GLU A 161 13.39 17.92 32.75
C GLU A 161 14.52 18.18 33.75
N ILE A 162 15.18 17.13 34.26
CA ILE A 162 16.38 17.28 35.08
C ILE A 162 17.52 17.91 34.27
N GLN A 163 17.74 17.45 33.03
CA GLN A 163 18.82 17.98 32.18
C GLN A 163 18.59 19.43 31.79
N ASP A 164 17.36 19.81 31.46
CA ASP A 164 16.98 21.20 31.17
C ASP A 164 17.21 22.10 32.39
N SER A 165 16.96 21.56 33.59
CA SER A 165 17.23 22.26 34.85
C SER A 165 18.74 22.43 35.11
N VAL A 166 19.57 21.46 34.70
CA VAL A 166 21.04 21.60 34.74
C VAL A 166 21.51 22.72 33.82
N GLU A 167 21.00 22.77 32.59
CA GLU A 167 21.32 23.81 31.62
C GLU A 167 20.93 25.19 32.16
N HIS A 168 19.68 25.31 32.62
CA HIS A 168 19.16 26.55 33.18
C HIS A 168 19.98 27.07 34.37
N VAL A 169 20.32 26.20 35.33
CA VAL A 169 21.10 26.59 36.50
C VAL A 169 22.52 27.00 36.13
N LEU A 170 23.18 26.30 35.19
CA LEU A 170 24.53 26.67 34.74
C LEU A 170 24.53 28.03 34.03
N GLU A 171 23.49 28.35 33.24
CA GLU A 171 23.35 29.66 32.62
C GLU A 171 23.08 30.76 33.66
N GLN A 172 22.13 30.55 34.58
CA GLN A 172 21.78 31.51 35.62
C GLN A 172 22.93 31.85 36.57
N THR A 173 23.83 30.90 36.80
CA THR A 173 24.98 31.06 37.72
C THR A 173 26.23 31.62 37.03
N GLY A 174 26.13 32.01 35.75
CA GLY A 174 27.22 32.63 35.00
C GLY A 174 28.21 31.64 34.38
N TYR A 175 27.95 30.33 34.44
CA TYR A 175 28.78 29.29 33.83
C TYR A 175 28.33 28.96 32.39
N THR A 176 28.11 29.99 31.57
CA THR A 176 27.57 29.86 30.20
C THR A 176 28.40 28.91 29.32
N GLU A 177 29.73 28.97 29.41
CA GLU A 177 30.60 28.07 28.62
C GLU A 177 30.49 26.60 29.09
N VAL A 178 30.27 26.38 30.39
CA VAL A 178 30.01 25.03 30.94
C VAL A 178 28.65 24.52 30.48
N ALA A 179 27.62 25.38 30.45
CA ALA A 179 26.30 25.04 29.94
C ALA A 179 26.38 24.62 28.45
N LYS A 180 27.09 25.38 27.61
CA LYS A 180 27.31 25.02 26.19
C LYS A 180 27.98 23.65 26.04
N ALA A 181 29.04 23.38 26.81
CA ALA A 181 29.72 22.09 26.77
C ALA A 181 28.82 20.94 27.23
N TYR A 182 27.97 21.17 28.23
CA TYR A 182 26.97 20.21 28.69
C TYR A 182 25.93 19.90 27.59
N ILE A 183 25.38 20.93 26.94
CA ILE A 183 24.43 20.83 25.82
C ILE A 183 25.05 20.04 24.66
N LEU A 184 26.29 20.36 24.27
CA LEU A 184 27.02 19.67 23.21
C LEU A 184 27.24 18.20 23.53
N TYR A 185 27.61 17.88 24.77
CA TYR A 185 27.79 16.50 25.22
C TYR A 185 26.46 15.72 25.25
N ARG A 186 25.35 16.35 25.68
CA ARG A 186 23.99 15.79 25.61
C ARG A 186 23.65 15.43 24.17
N LYS A 187 23.86 16.36 23.23
CA LYS A 187 23.61 16.17 21.78
C LYS A 187 24.50 15.08 21.17
N GLN A 188 25.78 14.99 21.55
CA GLN A 188 26.67 13.90 21.11
C GLN A 188 26.25 12.53 21.67
N ARG A 189 25.86 12.46 22.95
CA ARG A 189 25.38 11.22 23.58
C ARG A 189 24.04 10.78 23.02
N GLU A 190 23.16 11.71 22.70
CA GLU A 190 21.94 11.46 21.95
C GLU A 190 22.26 10.89 20.57
N LYS A 191 23.15 11.53 19.79
CA LYS A 191 23.62 11.00 18.51
C LYS A 191 24.22 9.59 18.61
N ILE A 192 25.06 9.32 19.62
CA ILE A 192 25.64 7.97 19.85
C ILE A 192 24.59 6.94 20.24
N ARG A 193 23.56 7.34 21.01
CA ARG A 193 22.45 6.43 21.38
C ARG A 193 21.54 6.16 20.20
N ASN A 194 21.20 7.18 19.41
CA ASN A 194 20.47 7.01 18.15
C ASN A 194 21.25 6.09 17.22
N MET A 195 22.57 6.29 17.07
CA MET A 195 23.42 5.37 16.32
C MET A 195 23.37 3.94 16.89
N LYS A 196 23.42 3.74 18.21
CA LYS A 196 23.30 2.40 18.83
C LYS A 196 21.94 1.74 18.61
N ALA A 197 20.85 2.50 18.63
CA ALA A 197 19.51 2.02 18.27
C ALA A 197 19.39 1.75 16.76
N THR A 198 20.26 2.36 15.95
CA THR A 198 20.36 2.15 14.49
C THR A 198 21.32 1.01 14.12
N ILE A 199 22.06 0.41 15.08
CA ILE A 199 22.88 -0.77 14.81
C ILE A 199 21.92 -1.95 14.63
N LEU A 200 21.58 -2.21 13.37
CA LEU A 200 20.94 -3.42 12.91
C LEU A 200 21.80 -4.61 13.35
N ASP A 201 21.30 -5.47 14.25
CA ASP A 201 21.98 -6.73 14.53
C ASP A 201 21.83 -7.63 13.30
N TYR A 202 22.88 -7.68 12.48
CA TYR A 202 22.90 -8.49 11.26
C TYR A 202 22.62 -9.97 11.54
N LYS A 203 22.90 -10.45 12.75
CA LYS A 203 22.58 -11.82 13.16
C LYS A 203 21.07 -12.00 13.29
N ASP A 204 20.36 -11.04 13.85
CA ASP A 204 18.90 -11.11 14.03
C ASP A 204 18.16 -10.96 12.71
N VAL A 205 18.64 -10.08 11.81
CA VAL A 205 18.04 -9.92 10.47
C VAL A 205 18.19 -11.19 9.63
N VAL A 206 19.35 -11.85 9.69
CA VAL A 206 19.54 -13.13 8.98
C VAL A 206 18.75 -14.26 9.63
N ASN A 207 18.77 -14.37 10.97
CA ASN A 207 18.09 -15.45 11.68
C ASN A 207 16.56 -15.37 11.58
N SER A 208 15.98 -14.18 11.65
CA SER A 208 14.53 -13.97 11.53
C SER A 208 13.99 -14.46 10.19
N TYR A 209 14.73 -14.26 9.09
CA TYR A 209 14.38 -14.78 7.77
C TYR A 209 14.58 -16.30 7.67
N VAL A 210 15.75 -16.80 8.09
CA VAL A 210 16.10 -18.24 7.97
C VAL A 210 15.18 -19.13 8.82
N LYS A 211 14.71 -18.63 9.97
CA LYS A 211 13.79 -19.37 10.84
C LYS A 211 12.32 -19.09 10.57
N VAL A 212 11.99 -18.18 9.64
CA VAL A 212 10.62 -17.74 9.34
C VAL A 212 9.88 -17.26 10.61
N GLU A 213 10.59 -16.57 11.51
CA GLU A 213 10.02 -16.06 12.77
C GLU A 213 9.37 -14.66 12.59
N ASP A 214 9.69 -13.95 11.50
CA ASP A 214 9.15 -12.61 11.20
C ASP A 214 8.02 -12.68 10.16
N TRP A 215 6.86 -12.12 10.49
CA TRP A 215 5.72 -11.98 9.58
C TRP A 215 6.09 -11.19 8.32
N ARG A 216 7.12 -10.34 8.36
CA ARG A 216 7.64 -9.60 7.20
C ARG A 216 8.13 -10.50 6.08
N VAL A 217 8.44 -11.77 6.36
CA VAL A 217 8.73 -12.78 5.31
C VAL A 217 7.54 -12.94 4.36
N LYS A 218 6.31 -12.68 4.82
CA LYS A 218 5.07 -12.66 4.02
C LYS A 218 4.53 -11.23 3.80
N GLU A 219 5.33 -10.19 3.97
CA GLU A 219 4.91 -8.80 3.72
C GLU A 219 4.43 -8.60 2.28
N ASN A 220 5.07 -9.30 1.34
CA ASN A 220 4.70 -9.33 -0.05
C ASN A 220 4.44 -10.78 -0.48
N SER A 221 3.18 -11.08 -0.82
CA SER A 221 2.74 -12.43 -1.21
C SER A 221 3.39 -12.95 -2.51
N THR A 222 4.20 -12.13 -3.18
CA THR A 222 5.00 -12.52 -4.35
C THR A 222 6.40 -13.06 -4.05
N VAL A 223 6.93 -12.87 -2.83
CA VAL A 223 8.26 -13.38 -2.45
C VAL A 223 8.13 -14.79 -1.90
N THR A 224 8.92 -15.73 -2.43
CA THR A 224 9.05 -17.08 -1.89
C THR A 224 10.34 -17.25 -1.09
N TYR A 225 10.31 -18.12 -0.08
CA TYR A 225 11.50 -18.45 0.72
C TYR A 225 12.61 -18.99 -0.19
N SER A 226 13.70 -18.24 -0.28
CA SER A 226 14.80 -18.51 -1.22
C SER A 226 16.00 -17.61 -0.92
N VAL A 227 17.14 -17.89 -1.56
CA VAL A 227 18.34 -17.06 -1.44
C VAL A 227 18.11 -15.63 -1.94
N GLY A 228 17.40 -15.45 -3.06
CA GLY A 228 17.07 -14.11 -3.54
C GLY A 228 16.15 -13.35 -2.58
N GLY A 229 15.24 -14.05 -1.90
CA GLY A 229 14.35 -13.47 -0.91
C GLY A 229 15.11 -13.03 0.33
N LEU A 230 16.13 -13.80 0.73
CA LEU A 230 17.07 -13.42 1.80
C LEU A 230 17.87 -12.16 1.44
N ILE A 231 18.40 -12.08 0.22
CA ILE A 231 19.14 -10.89 -0.26
C ILE A 231 18.24 -9.65 -0.22
N LEU A 232 17.01 -9.77 -0.75
CA LEU A 232 15.99 -8.73 -0.72
C LEU A 232 15.66 -8.27 0.70
N SER A 233 15.40 -9.22 1.61
CA SER A 233 15.06 -8.94 3.00
C SER A 233 16.20 -8.18 3.71
N ASN A 234 17.43 -8.68 3.59
CA ASN A 234 18.59 -8.05 4.23
C ASN A 234 18.87 -6.64 3.69
N SER A 235 18.91 -6.50 2.36
CA SER A 235 19.13 -5.21 1.70
C SER A 235 18.00 -4.23 2.03
N GLY A 236 16.75 -4.73 2.08
CA GLY A 236 15.58 -3.94 2.41
C GLY A 236 15.64 -3.39 3.84
N ALA A 237 15.98 -4.23 4.82
CA ALA A 237 16.12 -3.80 6.21
C ALA A 237 17.21 -2.74 6.39
N VAL A 238 18.36 -2.88 5.72
CA VAL A 238 19.45 -1.89 5.77
C VAL A 238 19.01 -0.56 5.15
N THR A 239 18.40 -0.61 3.96
CA THR A 239 17.96 0.58 3.23
C THR A 239 16.85 1.32 3.98
N ALA A 240 15.92 0.60 4.60
CA ALA A 240 14.85 1.20 5.39
C ALA A 240 15.38 1.95 6.62
N ASN A 241 16.38 1.39 7.30
CA ASN A 241 17.02 2.09 8.42
C ASN A 241 17.77 3.34 7.96
N TYR A 242 18.47 3.27 6.82
CA TYR A 242 19.14 4.43 6.24
C TYR A 242 18.17 5.57 5.93
N TRP A 243 17.01 5.27 5.34
CA TRP A 243 15.93 6.25 5.16
C TRP A 243 15.52 6.89 6.49
N LEU A 244 15.23 6.08 7.50
CA LEU A 244 14.68 6.53 8.78
C LEU A 244 15.70 7.16 9.74
N SER A 245 17.00 7.00 9.51
CA SER A 245 18.05 7.54 10.40
C SER A 245 18.84 8.67 9.76
N GLU A 246 19.11 8.60 8.46
CA GLU A 246 20.01 9.55 7.77
C GLU A 246 19.27 10.52 6.85
N ILE A 247 18.12 10.13 6.29
CA ILE A 247 17.40 10.94 5.29
C ILE A 247 16.24 11.69 5.91
N TYR A 248 15.33 10.99 6.59
CA TYR A 248 14.18 11.61 7.21
C TYR A 248 14.56 12.26 8.54
N ASP A 249 13.91 13.38 8.84
CA ASP A 249 13.97 13.96 10.16
C ASP A 249 13.30 13.05 11.21
N HIS A 250 13.54 13.40 12.48
CA HIS A 250 13.10 12.60 13.61
C HIS A 250 11.58 12.39 13.62
N GLU A 251 10.79 13.43 13.32
CA GLU A 251 9.34 13.37 13.40
C GLU A 251 8.74 12.44 12.33
N VAL A 252 9.20 12.57 11.08
CA VAL A 252 8.79 11.67 10.00
C VAL A 252 9.15 10.22 10.31
N ALA A 253 10.39 9.99 10.76
CA ALA A 253 10.84 8.65 11.09
C ALA A 253 10.05 8.04 12.25
N GLU A 254 9.75 8.85 13.26
CA GLU A 254 9.03 8.42 14.45
C GLU A 254 7.55 8.16 14.17
N ALA A 255 6.90 8.98 13.35
CA ALA A 255 5.52 8.74 12.90
C ALA A 255 5.39 7.39 12.16
N HIS A 256 6.40 7.01 11.37
CA HIS A 256 6.45 5.67 10.76
C HIS A 256 6.64 4.57 11.80
N ARG A 257 7.63 4.70 12.69
CA ARG A 257 7.95 3.69 13.73
C ARG A 257 6.78 3.46 14.69
N ASN A 258 6.05 4.54 15.02
CA ASN A 258 4.89 4.51 15.91
C ASN A 258 3.58 4.08 15.25
N ALA A 259 3.61 3.80 13.95
CA ALA A 259 2.44 3.41 13.17
C ALA A 259 1.35 4.50 13.11
N ASP A 260 1.73 5.77 13.21
CA ASP A 260 0.84 6.90 12.94
C ASP A 260 0.67 7.11 11.42
N ILE A 261 1.76 6.88 10.68
CA ILE A 261 1.77 6.76 9.21
C ILE A 261 2.53 5.51 8.77
N HIS A 262 2.40 5.17 7.49
CA HIS A 262 3.19 4.14 6.83
C HIS A 262 3.86 4.72 5.59
N LEU A 263 5.20 4.73 5.59
CA LEU A 263 6.02 5.11 4.44
C LEU A 263 6.24 3.84 3.62
N HIS A 264 5.74 3.80 2.40
CA HIS A 264 5.85 2.61 1.55
C HIS A 264 7.24 2.49 0.92
N ASP A 265 7.64 1.23 0.68
CA ASP A 265 8.85 0.85 -0.08
C ASP A 265 10.17 1.44 0.42
N LEU A 266 10.32 1.54 1.74
CA LEU A 266 11.59 1.92 2.37
C LEU A 266 12.72 0.92 2.09
N SER A 267 12.42 -0.26 1.56
CA SER A 267 13.39 -1.30 1.20
C SER A 267 14.27 -0.93 -0.01
N MET A 268 13.95 0.14 -0.74
CA MET A 268 14.74 0.63 -1.87
C MET A 268 15.00 2.13 -1.78
N LEU A 269 16.17 2.56 -2.26
CA LEU A 269 16.54 3.97 -2.36
C LEU A 269 16.11 4.51 -3.73
N THR A 270 14.82 4.51 -4.03
CA THR A 270 14.26 4.93 -5.33
C THR A 270 12.78 5.37 -5.25
N GLY A 271 12.20 5.75 -6.39
CA GLY A 271 10.78 6.07 -6.57
C GLY A 271 9.85 4.87 -6.43
N TYR A 272 8.54 5.12 -6.37
CA TYR A 272 7.55 4.05 -6.20
C TYR A 272 7.24 3.36 -7.52
N CYS A 273 6.57 4.02 -8.45
CA CYS A 273 6.10 3.39 -9.68
C CYS A 273 6.19 4.33 -10.89
N ALA A 274 6.19 3.75 -12.09
CA ALA A 274 6.34 4.50 -13.34
C ALA A 274 5.58 3.84 -14.52
N GLY A 275 4.94 4.69 -15.32
CA GLY A 275 4.52 4.38 -16.68
C GLY A 275 5.59 4.81 -17.68
N TRP A 276 5.71 4.06 -18.77
CA TRP A 276 6.76 4.22 -19.76
C TRP A 276 6.19 4.43 -21.16
N SER A 277 6.79 5.35 -21.92
CA SER A 277 6.41 5.57 -23.31
C SER A 277 6.88 4.41 -24.19
N LEU A 278 5.93 3.55 -24.59
CA LEU A 278 6.21 2.50 -25.56
C LEU A 278 6.63 3.12 -26.90
N LYS A 279 6.07 4.26 -27.28
CA LYS A 279 6.48 5.03 -28.47
C LYS A 279 7.98 5.36 -28.46
N GLN A 280 8.53 5.79 -27.32
CA GLN A 280 9.96 6.06 -27.22
C GLN A 280 10.79 4.79 -27.47
N LEU A 281 10.39 3.66 -26.88
CA LEU A 281 11.04 2.36 -27.11
C LEU A 281 10.96 1.95 -28.59
N LEU A 282 9.85 2.21 -29.28
CA LEU A 282 9.68 1.94 -30.72
C LEU A 282 10.57 2.82 -31.61
N LEU A 283 10.83 4.06 -31.20
CA LEU A 283 11.62 5.02 -31.97
C LEU A 283 13.12 4.83 -31.77
N GLU A 284 13.53 4.52 -30.55
CA GLU A 284 14.94 4.62 -30.12
C GLU A 284 15.56 3.24 -29.83
N GLY A 285 14.75 2.21 -29.61
CA GLY A 285 15.19 0.89 -29.18
C GLY A 285 15.62 0.85 -27.72
N LEU A 286 16.06 -0.32 -27.26
CA LEU A 286 16.53 -0.53 -25.89
C LEU A 286 18.04 -0.31 -25.77
N GLY A 287 18.46 0.87 -25.30
CA GLY A 287 19.84 1.13 -24.87
C GLY A 287 20.14 2.60 -24.62
N GLY A 288 21.29 3.06 -25.11
CA GLY A 288 21.74 4.45 -24.97
C GLY A 288 22.46 4.77 -23.66
N ILE A 289 22.86 3.76 -22.89
CA ILE A 289 23.62 3.91 -21.64
C ILE A 289 25.11 3.68 -21.89
N THR A 290 25.96 4.61 -21.44
CA THR A 290 27.41 4.51 -21.60
C THR A 290 27.96 3.21 -20.99
N GLY A 291 28.73 2.46 -21.77
CA GLY A 291 29.33 1.19 -21.33
C GLY A 291 28.36 0.01 -21.28
N LYS A 292 27.12 0.16 -21.79
CA LYS A 292 26.14 -0.93 -21.94
C LYS A 292 25.80 -1.18 -23.40
N ILE A 293 25.37 -2.40 -23.71
CA ILE A 293 24.93 -2.78 -25.06
C ILE A 293 23.65 -2.01 -25.40
N THR A 294 23.54 -1.57 -26.66
CA THR A 294 22.37 -0.88 -27.19
C THR A 294 21.76 -1.69 -28.33
N SER A 295 20.47 -1.96 -28.21
CA SER A 295 19.64 -2.60 -29.24
C SER A 295 19.03 -1.53 -30.14
N SER A 296 19.05 -1.77 -31.45
CA SER A 296 18.34 -0.91 -32.40
C SER A 296 16.82 -1.05 -32.26
N PRO A 297 16.02 -0.06 -32.72
CA PRO A 297 14.57 -0.16 -32.77
C PRO A 297 14.08 -1.46 -33.40
N ALA A 298 13.12 -2.12 -32.75
CA ALA A 298 12.56 -3.38 -33.23
C ALA A 298 11.92 -3.20 -34.61
N ARG A 299 12.15 -4.17 -35.52
CA ARG A 299 11.55 -4.21 -36.86
C ARG A 299 10.53 -5.33 -37.06
N HIS A 300 10.40 -6.23 -36.09
CA HIS A 300 9.51 -7.38 -36.12
C HIS A 300 8.89 -7.56 -34.73
N LEU A 301 7.66 -8.07 -34.66
CA LEU A 301 6.88 -8.19 -33.42
C LEU A 301 7.62 -8.98 -32.33
N SER A 302 8.23 -10.12 -32.67
CA SER A 302 9.00 -10.94 -31.71
C SER A 302 10.17 -10.19 -31.06
N VAL A 303 10.85 -9.33 -31.82
CA VAL A 303 11.96 -8.51 -31.32
C VAL A 303 11.43 -7.44 -30.37
N LEU A 304 10.29 -6.82 -30.70
CA LEU A 304 9.63 -5.86 -29.83
C LEU A 304 9.21 -6.50 -28.50
N CYS A 305 8.52 -7.65 -28.55
CA CYS A 305 8.14 -8.41 -27.35
C CYS A 305 9.36 -8.69 -26.45
N ASN A 306 10.48 -9.13 -27.04
CA ASN A 306 11.70 -9.36 -26.28
C ASN A 306 12.28 -8.08 -25.67
N GLN A 307 12.31 -6.97 -26.42
CA GLN A 307 12.76 -5.69 -25.89
C GLN A 307 11.88 -5.19 -24.75
N MET A 308 10.55 -5.37 -24.83
CA MET A 308 9.62 -5.00 -23.76
C MET A 308 9.83 -5.82 -22.48
N VAL A 309 10.02 -7.14 -22.59
CA VAL A 309 10.34 -8.00 -21.43
C VAL A 309 11.64 -7.53 -20.75
N ASN A 310 12.69 -7.31 -21.55
CA ASN A 310 13.97 -6.83 -21.02
C ASN A 310 13.86 -5.44 -20.42
N PHE A 311 13.11 -4.54 -21.04
CA PHE A 311 12.87 -3.19 -20.53
C PHE A 311 12.20 -3.22 -19.16
N LEU A 312 11.08 -3.94 -19.02
CA LEU A 312 10.36 -4.06 -17.74
C LEU A 312 11.23 -4.73 -16.66
N GLY A 313 12.03 -5.74 -17.04
CA GLY A 313 12.98 -6.37 -16.14
C GLY A 313 14.08 -5.43 -15.66
N ILE A 314 14.62 -4.56 -16.52
CA ILE A 314 15.61 -3.55 -16.13
C ILE A 314 14.96 -2.52 -15.19
N MET A 315 13.79 -1.98 -15.55
CA MET A 315 13.14 -0.94 -14.76
C MET A 315 12.72 -1.41 -13.37
N GLN A 316 12.34 -2.68 -13.21
CA GLN A 316 12.08 -3.27 -11.90
C GLN A 316 13.29 -3.24 -10.95
N ASN A 317 14.52 -3.10 -11.46
CA ASN A 317 15.71 -2.96 -10.62
C ASN A 317 15.98 -1.51 -10.21
N GLU A 318 15.46 -0.53 -10.95
CA GLU A 318 15.59 0.90 -10.63
C GLU A 318 14.37 1.45 -9.90
N TRP A 319 13.27 0.71 -9.78
CA TRP A 319 12.01 1.12 -9.15
C TRP A 319 11.49 0.09 -8.16
N ALA A 320 10.70 0.53 -7.17
CA ALA A 320 10.18 -0.37 -6.13
C ALA A 320 8.90 -1.11 -6.54
N GLY A 321 8.00 -0.41 -7.21
CA GLY A 321 6.65 -0.84 -7.54
C GLY A 321 6.47 -1.15 -9.03
N ALA A 322 5.23 -0.98 -9.48
CA ALA A 322 4.79 -1.48 -10.77
C ALA A 322 5.27 -0.62 -11.97
N GLN A 323 5.45 -1.30 -13.10
CA GLN A 323 5.98 -0.76 -14.36
C GLN A 323 4.94 -0.95 -15.46
N ALA A 324 4.53 0.14 -16.11
CA ALA A 324 3.39 0.10 -17.02
C ALA A 324 3.72 0.52 -18.45
N PHE A 325 3.09 -0.14 -19.42
CA PHE A 325 2.96 0.35 -20.79
C PHE A 325 1.49 0.66 -21.10
N SER A 326 1.26 1.70 -21.91
CA SER A 326 -0.08 2.05 -22.37
C SER A 326 -0.20 1.87 -23.88
N SER A 327 -1.44 1.74 -24.36
CA SER A 327 -1.77 1.51 -25.77
C SER A 327 -1.03 0.31 -26.38
N PHE A 328 -0.94 -0.78 -25.60
CA PHE A 328 -0.14 -1.96 -25.94
C PHE A 328 -0.56 -2.57 -27.28
N ASP A 329 -1.86 -2.80 -27.47
CA ASP A 329 -2.42 -3.35 -28.70
C ASP A 329 -2.26 -2.39 -29.89
N THR A 330 -2.56 -1.10 -29.70
CA THR A 330 -2.41 -0.08 -30.74
C THR A 330 -0.97 0.03 -31.25
N TYR A 331 0.02 0.01 -30.35
CA TYR A 331 1.43 0.12 -30.73
C TYR A 331 2.02 -1.14 -31.36
N LEU A 332 1.51 -2.32 -31.03
CA LEU A 332 1.98 -3.59 -31.59
C LEU A 332 1.34 -3.89 -32.96
N ALA A 333 0.13 -3.42 -33.22
CA ALA A 333 -0.63 -3.72 -34.45
C ALA A 333 0.12 -3.41 -35.76
N PRO A 334 0.88 -2.30 -35.89
CA PRO A 334 1.66 -2.03 -37.09
C PRO A 334 2.69 -3.12 -37.44
N PHE A 335 3.29 -3.78 -36.45
CA PHE A 335 4.28 -4.84 -36.69
C PHE A 335 3.65 -6.06 -37.34
N VAL A 336 2.42 -6.39 -36.96
CA VAL A 336 1.63 -7.46 -37.58
C VAL A 336 1.32 -7.12 -39.03
N LYS A 337 0.95 -5.85 -39.29
CA LYS A 337 0.58 -5.38 -40.63
C LYS A 337 1.76 -5.36 -41.60
N VAL A 338 2.90 -4.83 -41.17
CA VAL A 338 4.10 -4.68 -42.01
C VAL A 338 4.65 -6.03 -42.44
N ASP A 339 4.71 -6.99 -41.52
CA ASP A 339 5.24 -8.33 -41.79
C ASP A 339 4.17 -9.29 -42.32
N ASN A 340 2.90 -8.84 -42.43
CA ASN A 340 1.74 -9.65 -42.80
C ASN A 340 1.67 -10.97 -42.02
N LEU A 341 1.79 -10.89 -40.70
CA LEU A 341 1.91 -12.05 -39.83
C LEU A 341 0.61 -12.86 -39.79
N SER A 342 0.76 -14.20 -39.76
CA SER A 342 -0.36 -15.09 -39.47
C SER A 342 -0.75 -15.01 -37.99
N TYR A 343 -1.99 -15.39 -37.67
CA TYR A 343 -2.45 -15.47 -36.29
C TYR A 343 -1.53 -16.33 -35.40
N ASP A 344 -1.05 -17.46 -35.91
CA ASP A 344 -0.15 -18.35 -35.16
C ASP A 344 1.17 -17.64 -34.81
N ALA A 345 1.76 -16.91 -35.77
CA ALA A 345 2.97 -16.13 -35.53
C ALA A 345 2.75 -15.02 -34.49
N VAL A 346 1.60 -14.32 -34.56
CA VAL A 346 1.23 -13.31 -33.56
C VAL A 346 1.05 -13.95 -32.19
N LYS A 347 0.30 -15.05 -32.10
CA LYS A 347 0.08 -15.78 -30.84
C LYS A 347 1.38 -16.21 -30.20
N LYS A 348 2.34 -16.75 -30.95
CA LYS A 348 3.66 -17.11 -30.41
C LYS A 348 4.48 -15.92 -29.93
N CYS A 349 4.38 -14.76 -30.56
CA CYS A 349 5.05 -13.55 -30.07
C CYS A 349 4.43 -13.05 -28.76
N ILE A 350 3.11 -13.05 -28.65
CA ILE A 350 2.39 -12.62 -27.44
C ILE A 350 2.58 -13.62 -26.29
N GLU A 351 2.53 -14.92 -26.58
CA GLU A 351 2.82 -15.99 -25.63
C GLU A 351 4.24 -15.82 -25.04
N SER A 352 5.23 -15.58 -25.89
CA SER A 352 6.61 -15.33 -25.44
C SER A 352 6.72 -14.09 -24.54
N PHE A 353 5.94 -13.04 -24.80
CA PHE A 353 5.91 -11.85 -23.94
C PHE A 353 5.31 -12.15 -22.57
N ILE A 354 4.13 -12.79 -22.54
CA ILE A 354 3.43 -13.17 -21.29
C ILE A 354 4.33 -14.07 -20.44
N TYR A 355 4.93 -15.10 -21.02
CA TYR A 355 5.84 -15.99 -20.28
C TYR A 355 7.07 -15.25 -19.78
N GLY A 356 7.62 -14.34 -20.58
CA GLY A 356 8.77 -13.52 -20.22
C GLY A 356 8.52 -12.66 -18.98
N VAL A 357 7.36 -12.00 -18.89
CA VAL A 357 7.04 -11.13 -17.75
C VAL A 357 6.51 -11.87 -16.51
N ASN A 358 6.15 -13.15 -16.61
CA ASN A 358 5.81 -13.99 -15.45
C ASN A 358 7.00 -14.82 -14.93
N THR A 359 8.10 -14.88 -15.67
CA THR A 359 9.32 -15.59 -15.24
C THR A 359 10.10 -14.71 -14.24
N PRO A 360 10.44 -15.21 -13.03
CA PRO A 360 11.21 -14.45 -12.07
C PRO A 360 12.60 -14.07 -12.61
N SER A 361 12.89 -12.77 -12.66
CA SER A 361 14.18 -12.24 -13.14
C SER A 361 14.99 -11.58 -12.02
N ARG A 362 14.32 -10.89 -11.08
CA ARG A 362 14.96 -10.17 -9.97
C ARG A 362 15.43 -11.13 -8.89
N TRP A 363 16.75 -11.28 -8.74
CA TRP A 363 17.43 -12.18 -7.78
C TRP A 363 16.83 -13.61 -7.70
N GLY A 364 16.08 -14.03 -8.73
CA GLY A 364 15.40 -15.32 -8.81
C GLY A 364 14.08 -15.46 -8.05
N THR A 365 13.41 -14.36 -7.62
CA THR A 365 12.28 -14.49 -6.66
C THR A 365 11.01 -13.75 -6.98
N GLN A 366 11.05 -12.70 -7.79
CA GLN A 366 9.86 -11.96 -8.19
C GLN A 366 9.84 -11.73 -9.70
N ALA A 367 8.68 -11.96 -10.29
CA ALA A 367 8.38 -11.49 -11.64
C ALA A 367 8.20 -9.96 -11.64
N PRO A 368 8.48 -9.28 -12.77
CA PRO A 368 8.16 -7.86 -12.93
C PRO A 368 6.69 -7.57 -12.67
N PHE A 369 6.42 -6.76 -11.64
CA PHE A 369 5.09 -6.21 -11.45
C PHE A 369 4.81 -5.28 -12.62
N SER A 370 4.08 -5.80 -13.60
CA SER A 370 3.84 -5.14 -14.88
C SER A 370 2.36 -4.96 -15.14
N ASN A 371 2.02 -3.83 -15.75
CA ASN A 371 0.67 -3.48 -16.16
C ASN A 371 0.68 -3.10 -17.62
N ILE A 372 -0.38 -3.45 -18.33
CA ILE A 372 -0.63 -2.97 -19.68
C ILE A 372 -2.04 -2.43 -19.80
N THR A 373 -2.19 -1.35 -20.55
CA THR A 373 -3.50 -0.85 -21.00
C THR A 373 -3.72 -1.26 -22.44
N LEU A 374 -4.89 -1.81 -22.73
CA LEU A 374 -5.34 -2.16 -24.07
C LEU A 374 -6.51 -1.25 -24.46
N ASP A 375 -6.41 -0.66 -25.64
CA ASP A 375 -7.35 0.36 -26.10
C ASP A 375 -8.63 -0.26 -26.67
N TRP A 376 -8.60 -1.52 -27.13
CA TRP A 376 -9.70 -2.26 -27.79
C TRP A 376 -10.13 -1.72 -29.16
N THR A 377 -10.19 -0.40 -29.29
CA THR A 377 -10.32 0.34 -30.55
C THR A 377 -9.26 1.42 -30.61
N VAL A 378 -8.75 1.71 -31.81
CA VAL A 378 -7.72 2.73 -31.99
C VAL A 378 -8.24 4.07 -31.45
N PRO A 379 -7.56 4.70 -30.48
CA PRO A 379 -8.02 5.95 -29.91
C PRO A 379 -8.01 7.10 -30.93
N ASP A 380 -8.96 8.03 -30.82
CA ASP A 380 -9.15 9.14 -31.77
C ASP A 380 -7.92 10.02 -31.95
N ASP A 381 -7.19 10.30 -30.87
CA ASP A 381 -5.99 11.13 -30.90
C ASP A 381 -4.78 10.42 -31.54
N MET A 382 -4.78 9.08 -31.60
CA MET A 382 -3.77 8.29 -32.31
C MET A 382 -4.20 7.90 -33.72
N ALA A 383 -5.50 7.87 -34.00
CA ALA A 383 -6.08 7.37 -35.25
C ALA A 383 -5.43 7.97 -36.50
N GLU A 384 -5.16 9.28 -36.48
CA GLU A 384 -4.57 10.01 -37.62
C GLU A 384 -3.04 10.07 -37.61
N MET A 385 -2.37 9.56 -36.57
CA MET A 385 -0.92 9.52 -36.51
C MET A 385 -0.37 8.40 -37.41
N ASN A 386 0.78 8.65 -38.04
CA ASN A 386 1.50 7.61 -38.78
C ASN A 386 1.97 6.52 -37.82
N ALA A 387 1.80 5.27 -38.24
CA ALA A 387 2.26 4.12 -37.47
C ALA A 387 3.79 4.08 -37.40
N ILE A 388 4.36 3.45 -36.37
CA ILE A 388 5.82 3.41 -36.14
C ILE A 388 6.30 1.97 -36.13
N VAL A 389 7.27 1.64 -36.99
CA VAL A 389 7.98 0.35 -37.02
C VAL A 389 9.45 0.59 -37.35
N GLY A 390 10.38 -0.09 -36.66
CA GLY A 390 11.80 -0.01 -36.99
C GLY A 390 12.43 1.36 -36.75
N GLY A 391 11.86 2.16 -35.84
CA GLY A 391 12.30 3.53 -35.57
C GLY A 391 11.88 4.56 -36.61
N LYS A 392 10.91 4.24 -37.47
CA LYS A 392 10.44 5.10 -38.56
C LYS A 392 8.93 5.14 -38.63
N GLU A 393 8.42 6.27 -39.11
CA GLU A 393 7.01 6.39 -39.50
C GLU A 393 6.74 5.58 -40.77
N MET A 394 5.59 4.94 -40.81
CA MET A 394 5.06 4.19 -41.95
C MET A 394 4.15 5.08 -42.81
N ASP A 395 3.86 4.63 -44.02
CA ASP A 395 2.98 5.30 -44.98
C ASP A 395 1.49 5.09 -44.71
N PHE A 396 1.15 4.43 -43.60
CA PHE A 396 -0.20 4.22 -43.11
C PHE A 396 -0.35 4.69 -41.65
N LYS A 397 -1.60 4.87 -41.22
CA LYS A 397 -1.95 5.42 -39.91
C LYS A 397 -2.40 4.33 -38.95
N TYR A 398 -2.42 4.62 -37.65
CA TYR A 398 -2.87 3.65 -36.64
C TYR A 398 -4.33 3.20 -36.86
N LYS A 399 -5.22 4.09 -37.33
CA LYS A 399 -6.61 3.71 -37.65
C LYS A 399 -6.73 2.59 -38.68
N ASP A 400 -5.71 2.44 -39.53
CA ASP A 400 -5.69 1.43 -40.58
C ASP A 400 -5.28 0.03 -40.04
N CYS A 401 -4.99 -0.10 -38.74
CA CYS A 401 -4.48 -1.33 -38.10
C CYS A 401 -5.50 -2.05 -37.20
N LYS A 402 -6.81 -1.76 -37.31
CA LYS A 402 -7.83 -2.34 -36.43
C LYS A 402 -7.86 -3.87 -36.49
N HIS A 403 -7.72 -4.45 -37.68
CA HIS A 403 -7.73 -5.89 -37.87
C HIS A 403 -6.57 -6.57 -37.13
N GLU A 404 -5.38 -6.01 -37.24
CA GLU A 404 -4.17 -6.49 -36.57
C GLU A 404 -4.25 -6.31 -35.05
N MET A 405 -4.88 -5.22 -34.60
CA MET A 405 -5.15 -4.97 -33.20
C MET A 405 -6.11 -6.02 -32.60
N ASP A 406 -7.14 -6.42 -33.36
CA ASP A 406 -8.03 -7.52 -32.98
C ASP A 406 -7.29 -8.85 -32.88
N MET A 407 -6.31 -9.08 -33.77
CA MET A 407 -5.45 -10.27 -33.75
C MET A 407 -4.58 -10.33 -32.50
N ILE A 408 -4.00 -9.21 -32.07
CA ILE A 408 -3.20 -9.09 -30.84
C ILE A 408 -4.07 -9.32 -29.61
N ASN A 409 -5.24 -8.67 -29.54
CA ASN A 409 -6.18 -8.84 -28.44
C ASN A 409 -6.62 -10.31 -28.31
N LYS A 410 -6.98 -10.95 -29.42
CA LYS A 410 -7.31 -12.38 -29.46
C LYS A 410 -6.18 -13.25 -28.91
N ALA A 411 -4.97 -13.06 -29.42
CA ALA A 411 -3.78 -13.79 -29.00
C ALA A 411 -3.50 -13.62 -27.51
N PHE A 412 -3.56 -12.39 -27.01
CA PHE A 412 -3.33 -12.07 -25.60
C PHE A 412 -4.37 -12.76 -24.70
N ILE A 413 -5.65 -12.60 -25.01
CA ILE A 413 -6.74 -13.13 -24.19
C ILE A 413 -6.73 -14.66 -24.20
N GLU A 414 -6.54 -15.31 -25.36
CA GLU A 414 -6.45 -16.77 -25.43
C GLU A 414 -5.32 -17.30 -24.54
N THR A 415 -4.12 -16.73 -24.61
CA THR A 415 -2.99 -17.14 -23.75
C THR A 415 -3.30 -16.93 -22.27
N MET A 416 -3.98 -15.84 -21.90
CA MET A 416 -4.39 -15.61 -20.51
C MET A 416 -5.46 -16.61 -20.03
N ILE A 417 -6.36 -17.06 -20.90
CA ILE A 417 -7.39 -18.10 -20.60
C ILE A 417 -6.76 -19.49 -20.46
N GLU A 418 -5.78 -19.81 -21.32
CA GLU A 418 -5.03 -21.06 -21.28
C GLU A 418 -4.31 -21.22 -19.93
N GLY A 419 -3.68 -20.15 -19.44
CA GLY A 419 -2.94 -20.15 -18.17
C GLY A 419 -1.58 -20.85 -18.27
N ASP A 420 -0.93 -21.08 -17.13
CA ASP A 420 0.31 -21.83 -17.04
C ASP A 420 0.10 -23.32 -17.38
N ALA A 421 1.21 -24.08 -17.45
CA ALA A 421 1.16 -25.52 -17.75
C ALA A 421 0.34 -26.37 -16.76
N ASN A 422 -0.06 -25.81 -15.62
CA ASN A 422 -0.90 -26.46 -14.60
C ASN A 422 -2.31 -25.83 -14.52
N GLY A 423 -2.67 -24.93 -15.44
CA GLY A 423 -3.95 -24.24 -15.48
C GLY A 423 -4.08 -23.06 -14.50
N ARG A 424 -2.98 -22.55 -13.95
CA ARG A 424 -2.98 -21.31 -13.14
C ARG A 424 -3.13 -20.11 -14.06
N GLY A 425 -3.97 -19.14 -13.72
CA GLY A 425 -4.00 -17.85 -14.42
C GLY A 425 -2.65 -17.13 -14.33
N PHE A 426 -2.23 -16.48 -15.41
CA PHE A 426 -1.05 -15.60 -15.38
C PHE A 426 -1.33 -14.36 -14.54
N GLN A 427 -0.36 -13.99 -13.71
CA GLN A 427 -0.47 -12.82 -12.83
C GLN A 427 -0.16 -11.52 -13.58
N TYR A 428 0.80 -11.59 -14.51
CA TYR A 428 1.33 -10.45 -15.24
C TYR A 428 1.24 -10.65 -16.77
N PRO A 429 1.34 -9.57 -17.56
CA PRO A 429 1.06 -8.22 -17.08
C PRO A 429 -0.41 -8.14 -16.65
N ILE A 430 -0.71 -7.28 -15.68
CA ILE A 430 -2.11 -7.02 -15.29
C ILE A 430 -2.76 -6.21 -16.41
N PRO A 431 -3.75 -6.75 -17.14
CA PRO A 431 -4.37 -6.05 -18.25
C PRO A 431 -5.49 -5.14 -17.75
N THR A 432 -5.61 -3.98 -18.38
CA THR A 432 -6.72 -3.04 -18.20
C THR A 432 -7.34 -2.73 -19.54
N TYR A 433 -8.65 -2.91 -19.67
CA TYR A 433 -9.42 -2.56 -20.87
C TYR A 433 -10.30 -1.35 -20.61
N SER A 434 -10.34 -0.46 -21.60
CA SER A 434 -11.15 0.75 -21.59
C SER A 434 -12.59 0.46 -22.05
N ILE A 435 -13.57 0.76 -21.21
CA ILE A 435 -14.99 0.69 -21.56
C ILE A 435 -15.49 2.09 -21.90
N THR A 436 -15.63 2.37 -23.20
CA THR A 436 -16.13 3.65 -23.73
C THR A 436 -17.60 3.56 -24.11
N LYS A 437 -18.21 4.69 -24.49
CA LYS A 437 -19.60 4.74 -24.97
C LYS A 437 -19.78 3.99 -26.29
N GLU A 438 -18.70 3.91 -27.06
CA GLU A 438 -18.61 3.27 -28.38
C GLU A 438 -18.17 1.80 -28.28
N PHE A 439 -17.95 1.27 -27.07
CA PHE A 439 -17.53 -0.12 -26.89
C PHE A 439 -18.55 -1.08 -27.54
N ASP A 440 -18.06 -1.93 -28.45
CA ASP A 440 -18.91 -2.90 -29.12
C ASP A 440 -19.25 -4.06 -28.17
N TRP A 441 -20.51 -4.16 -27.77
CA TRP A 441 -21.04 -5.25 -26.94
C TRP A 441 -21.61 -6.43 -27.75
N SER A 442 -21.44 -6.43 -29.07
CA SER A 442 -21.97 -7.47 -29.95
C SER A 442 -21.29 -8.82 -29.73
N ASP A 443 -21.91 -9.88 -30.26
CA ASP A 443 -21.46 -11.26 -30.07
C ASP A 443 -20.28 -11.59 -31.01
N THR A 444 -19.13 -10.95 -30.80
CA THR A 444 -17.88 -11.18 -31.53
C THR A 444 -17.01 -12.21 -30.82
N GLU A 445 -16.09 -12.85 -31.56
CA GLU A 445 -15.13 -13.80 -30.99
C GLU A 445 -14.29 -13.16 -29.87
N ASN A 446 -13.76 -11.96 -30.08
CA ASN A 446 -12.96 -11.25 -29.09
C ASN A 446 -13.77 -10.88 -27.83
N ASN A 447 -15.04 -10.47 -27.97
CA ASN A 447 -15.91 -10.21 -26.82
C ASN A 447 -16.17 -11.47 -26.00
N ARG A 448 -16.48 -12.60 -26.67
CA ARG A 448 -16.64 -13.90 -25.99
C ARG A 448 -15.41 -14.24 -25.17
N LEU A 449 -14.22 -14.09 -25.76
CA LEU A 449 -12.94 -14.36 -25.11
C LEU A 449 -12.70 -13.40 -23.93
N LEU A 450 -12.85 -12.09 -24.11
CA LEU A 450 -12.63 -11.09 -23.06
C LEU A 450 -13.45 -11.39 -21.81
N PHE A 451 -14.74 -11.66 -22.00
CA PHE A 451 -15.64 -11.92 -20.88
C PHE A 451 -15.56 -13.35 -20.34
N GLU A 452 -15.07 -14.32 -21.12
CA GLU A 452 -14.72 -15.65 -20.61
C GLU A 452 -13.46 -15.59 -19.72
N MET A 453 -12.46 -14.81 -20.11
CA MET A 453 -11.29 -14.52 -19.28
C MET A 453 -11.71 -13.83 -17.97
N THR A 454 -12.65 -12.89 -18.07
CA THR A 454 -13.21 -12.15 -16.92
C THR A 454 -13.98 -13.07 -15.99
N SER A 455 -14.85 -13.95 -16.52
CA SER A 455 -15.64 -14.88 -15.72
C SER A 455 -14.76 -15.91 -15.02
N LYS A 456 -13.74 -16.43 -15.72
CA LYS A 456 -12.87 -17.50 -15.25
C LYS A 456 -11.82 -17.02 -14.25
N TYR A 457 -11.02 -16.02 -14.60
CA TYR A 457 -9.89 -15.59 -13.78
C TYR A 457 -10.07 -14.20 -13.16
N GLY A 458 -11.20 -13.52 -13.36
CA GLY A 458 -11.39 -12.17 -12.84
C GLY A 458 -10.48 -11.12 -13.48
N THR A 459 -9.83 -11.43 -14.59
CA THR A 459 -8.99 -10.50 -15.35
C THR A 459 -9.72 -10.19 -16.66
N PRO A 460 -9.78 -8.93 -17.11
CA PRO A 460 -8.94 -7.79 -16.77
C PRO A 460 -9.55 -6.87 -15.70
N TYR A 461 -8.84 -5.77 -15.41
CA TYR A 461 -9.47 -4.56 -14.89
C TYR A 461 -10.22 -3.83 -15.99
N PHE A 462 -11.29 -3.14 -15.61
CA PHE A 462 -12.04 -2.25 -16.50
C PHE A 462 -11.91 -0.80 -16.05
N SER A 463 -11.57 0.07 -16.99
CA SER A 463 -11.65 1.52 -16.84
C SER A 463 -12.98 2.02 -17.38
N ASN A 464 -13.78 2.69 -16.55
CA ASN A 464 -15.08 3.21 -16.95
C ASN A 464 -14.94 4.61 -17.57
N TYR A 465 -15.32 4.77 -18.83
CA TYR A 465 -15.39 6.07 -19.52
C TYR A 465 -16.83 6.45 -19.93
N ILE A 466 -17.83 5.63 -19.59
CA ILE A 466 -19.23 5.90 -19.97
C ILE A 466 -19.80 7.05 -19.13
N ASN A 467 -19.68 6.92 -17.81
CA ASN A 467 -20.25 7.85 -16.81
C ASN A 467 -19.19 8.53 -15.93
N SER A 468 -17.91 8.34 -16.23
CA SER A 468 -16.84 9.02 -15.52
C SER A 468 -16.54 10.38 -16.16
N ASP A 469 -15.87 11.25 -15.41
CA ASP A 469 -15.40 12.54 -15.93
C ASP A 469 -14.11 12.42 -16.77
N MET A 470 -13.70 11.20 -17.15
CA MET A 470 -12.44 10.90 -17.86
C MET A 470 -12.68 10.63 -19.34
N GLN A 471 -11.70 10.94 -20.19
CA GLN A 471 -11.62 10.47 -21.57
C GLN A 471 -10.49 9.45 -21.74
N PRO A 472 -10.54 8.54 -22.73
CA PRO A 472 -9.48 7.55 -22.98
C PRO A 472 -8.08 8.17 -23.15
N SER A 473 -8.00 9.38 -23.73
CA SER A 473 -6.76 10.14 -23.86
C SER A 473 -6.15 10.58 -22.52
N ASP A 474 -6.93 10.60 -21.45
CA ASP A 474 -6.53 11.16 -20.14
C ASP A 474 -5.74 10.17 -19.27
N VAL A 475 -5.69 8.89 -19.64
CA VAL A 475 -5.31 7.77 -18.74
C VAL A 475 -4.12 6.95 -19.27
N ARG A 476 -3.41 7.44 -20.29
CA ARG A 476 -2.27 6.71 -20.89
C ARG A 476 -0.99 6.66 -20.06
N SER A 477 -1.03 7.11 -18.81
CA SER A 477 0.18 7.26 -17.99
C SER A 477 0.36 6.19 -16.92
N MET A 478 -0.40 5.09 -16.99
CA MET A 478 -0.93 4.54 -15.76
C MET A 478 -0.28 3.25 -15.27
N CYS A 479 0.57 3.39 -14.24
CA CYS A 479 0.82 2.33 -13.28
C CYS A 479 -0.32 2.27 -12.24
N CYS A 480 -1.09 1.18 -12.22
CA CYS A 480 -2.00 0.79 -11.13
C CYS A 480 -2.99 1.85 -10.59
N ARG A 481 -3.88 2.43 -11.41
CA ARG A 481 -5.15 3.08 -11.00
C ARG A 481 -5.14 4.60 -10.68
N LEU A 482 -4.04 5.34 -10.81
CA LEU A 482 -4.13 6.82 -10.81
C LEU A 482 -5.11 7.39 -11.86
N ARG A 483 -5.77 8.46 -11.45
CA ARG A 483 -6.58 9.36 -12.25
C ARG A 483 -5.77 10.66 -12.32
N LEU A 484 -5.70 11.24 -13.51
CA LEU A 484 -4.88 12.42 -13.77
C LEU A 484 -5.81 13.60 -14.01
N ASP A 485 -5.70 14.65 -13.20
CA ASP A 485 -6.22 15.94 -13.64
C ASP A 485 -5.23 16.53 -14.65
N LEU A 486 -5.50 16.29 -15.93
CA LEU A 486 -4.68 16.80 -17.02
C LEU A 486 -4.56 18.34 -17.00
N ARG A 487 -5.45 19.09 -16.31
CA ARG A 487 -5.33 20.55 -16.22
C ARG A 487 -4.09 20.95 -15.43
N GLU A 488 -3.78 20.24 -14.36
CA GLU A 488 -2.60 20.50 -13.53
C GLU A 488 -1.30 20.10 -14.23
N LEU A 489 -1.32 18.99 -14.97
CA LEU A 489 -0.19 18.61 -15.83
C LEU A 489 0.02 19.62 -16.96
N ARG A 490 -1.06 20.06 -17.65
CA ARG A 490 -1.00 21.08 -18.70
C ARG A 490 -0.39 22.39 -18.22
N LYS A 491 -0.67 22.81 -16.98
CA LYS A 491 -0.08 24.02 -16.38
C LYS A 491 1.43 23.90 -16.20
N LYS A 492 1.95 22.70 -15.89
CA LYS A 492 3.39 22.45 -15.69
C LYS A 492 4.16 22.12 -16.97
N THR A 493 3.59 21.32 -17.87
CA THR A 493 4.31 20.81 -19.06
C THR A 493 4.12 21.65 -20.32
N GLY A 494 3.24 22.67 -20.29
CA GLY A 494 3.09 23.64 -21.39
C GLY A 494 2.52 23.06 -22.70
N GLY A 495 1.98 21.83 -22.70
CA GLY A 495 1.41 21.19 -23.89
C GLY A 495 0.88 19.78 -23.64
N PHE A 496 0.05 19.28 -24.57
CA PHE A 496 -0.61 17.97 -24.51
C PHE A 496 0.27 16.77 -24.89
N PHE A 497 1.43 17.00 -25.53
CA PHE A 497 2.20 15.93 -26.17
C PHE A 497 3.29 15.37 -25.25
N GLY A 498 3.17 14.08 -24.89
CA GLY A 498 4.24 13.27 -24.30
C GLY A 498 4.28 13.18 -22.77
N SER A 499 3.68 14.12 -22.03
CA SER A 499 3.69 14.06 -20.56
C SER A 499 2.74 13.00 -19.98
N GLY A 500 1.72 12.60 -20.76
CA GLY A 500 0.74 11.59 -20.38
C GLY A 500 1.20 10.14 -20.55
N GLU A 501 2.46 9.84 -20.89
CA GLU A 501 2.98 8.46 -20.99
C GLU A 501 4.13 8.18 -20.01
N SER A 502 4.54 9.19 -19.24
CA SER A 502 5.76 9.20 -18.42
C SER A 502 5.47 9.79 -17.04
N THR A 503 4.48 9.21 -16.37
CA THR A 503 4.03 9.61 -15.04
C THR A 503 4.07 8.40 -14.10
N GLY A 504 3.88 8.65 -12.81
CA GLY A 504 3.89 7.63 -11.79
C GLY A 504 3.88 8.30 -10.43
N SER A 505 4.44 7.64 -9.43
CA SER A 505 4.60 8.22 -8.10
C SER A 505 6.03 8.06 -7.59
N VAL A 506 6.56 9.12 -6.97
CA VAL A 506 7.87 9.07 -6.29
C VAL A 506 7.78 8.32 -4.96
N GLY A 507 6.59 8.21 -4.38
CA GLY A 507 6.37 7.61 -3.07
C GLY A 507 4.92 7.66 -2.65
N VAL A 508 4.53 6.71 -1.81
CA VAL A 508 3.22 6.64 -1.16
C VAL A 508 3.40 6.72 0.35
N VAL A 509 2.54 7.50 1.00
CA VAL A 509 2.43 7.54 2.46
C VAL A 509 0.97 7.31 2.85
N THR A 510 0.71 6.31 3.70
CA THR A 510 -0.64 6.01 4.18
C THR A 510 -0.82 6.49 5.61
N ILE A 511 -1.90 7.23 5.87
CA ILE A 511 -2.26 7.74 7.19
C ILE A 511 -3.16 6.73 7.92
N ASN A 512 -2.89 6.49 9.21
CA ASN A 512 -3.67 5.61 10.07
C ASN A 512 -4.92 6.34 10.61
N MET A 513 -6.02 6.28 9.86
CA MET A 513 -7.26 7.00 10.22
C MET A 513 -7.92 6.48 11.52
N PRO A 514 -7.97 5.16 11.79
CA PRO A 514 -8.46 4.63 13.07
C PRO A 514 -7.74 5.21 14.28
N ARG A 515 -6.41 5.34 14.20
CA ARG A 515 -5.60 5.92 15.28
C ARG A 515 -5.99 7.36 15.57
N ILE A 516 -6.14 8.17 14.53
CA ILE A 516 -6.53 9.57 14.66
C ILE A 516 -7.90 9.67 15.32
N ALA A 517 -8.90 8.91 14.84
CA ALA A 517 -10.25 8.90 15.38
C ALA A 517 -10.33 8.42 16.83
N TYR A 518 -9.54 7.41 17.21
CA TYR A 518 -9.49 6.90 18.58
C TYR A 518 -8.93 7.92 19.57
N LEU A 519 -7.88 8.65 19.17
CA LEU A 519 -7.21 9.65 20.00
C LEU A 519 -7.96 10.98 20.07
N ALA A 520 -8.75 11.30 19.05
CA ALA A 520 -9.49 12.55 18.97
C ALA A 520 -10.57 12.65 20.05
N VAL A 521 -10.70 13.85 20.62
CA VAL A 521 -11.77 14.16 21.59
C VAL A 521 -13.10 14.40 20.87
N ASP A 522 -13.05 15.13 19.77
CA ASP A 522 -14.17 15.52 18.91
C ASP A 522 -13.72 15.62 17.43
N GLU A 523 -14.63 16.02 16.55
CA GLU A 523 -14.39 16.13 15.11
C GLU A 523 -13.34 17.20 14.78
N ASP A 524 -13.30 18.32 15.52
CA ASP A 524 -12.31 19.38 15.29
C ASP A 524 -10.89 18.90 15.65
N ASP A 525 -10.71 18.21 16.78
CA ASP A 525 -9.43 17.59 17.16
C ASP A 525 -9.01 16.51 16.15
N PHE A 526 -9.96 15.78 15.54
CA PHE A 526 -9.67 14.84 14.46
C PHE A 526 -9.03 15.54 13.25
N TYR A 527 -9.61 16.63 12.76
CA TYR A 527 -9.07 17.35 11.60
C TYR A 527 -7.72 17.99 11.92
N HIS A 528 -7.53 18.55 13.13
CA HIS A 528 -6.22 19.05 13.55
C HIS A 528 -5.12 17.98 13.53
N ARG A 529 -5.43 16.78 14.00
CA ARG A 529 -4.49 15.63 13.97
C ARG A 529 -4.25 15.13 12.56
N LEU A 530 -5.30 15.09 11.73
CA LEU A 530 -5.20 14.74 10.32
C LEU A 530 -4.28 15.71 9.58
N ASP A 531 -4.48 17.01 9.76
CA ASP A 531 -3.65 18.06 9.16
C ASP A 531 -2.18 17.89 9.53
N HIS A 532 -1.90 17.67 10.81
CA HIS A 532 -0.55 17.42 11.28
C HIS A 532 0.09 16.19 10.61
N MET A 533 -0.65 15.08 10.50
CA MET A 533 -0.16 13.87 9.81
C MET A 533 -0.01 14.07 8.31
N MET A 534 -0.87 14.87 7.68
CA MET A 534 -0.73 15.24 6.27
C MET A 534 0.50 16.12 6.04
N ASP A 535 0.82 17.06 6.94
CA ASP A 535 2.03 17.89 6.86
C ASP A 535 3.30 17.02 6.94
N VAL A 536 3.32 16.07 7.87
CA VAL A 536 4.41 15.09 8.02
C VAL A 536 4.54 14.23 6.76
N ALA A 537 3.43 13.71 6.24
CA ALA A 537 3.41 12.91 5.01
C ALA A 537 3.91 13.72 3.80
N ALA A 538 3.40 14.93 3.59
CA ALA A 538 3.77 15.79 2.47
C ALA A 538 5.26 16.16 2.49
N ARG A 539 5.79 16.51 3.67
CA ARG A 539 7.21 16.77 3.88
C ARG A 539 8.08 15.55 3.63
N SER A 540 7.65 14.37 4.09
CA SER A 540 8.41 13.13 3.81
C SER A 540 8.53 12.85 2.31
N LEU A 541 7.44 13.05 1.55
CA LEU A 541 7.41 12.87 0.10
C LEU A 541 8.28 13.91 -0.61
N LYS A 542 8.27 15.17 -0.15
CA LYS A 542 9.17 16.21 -0.66
C LYS A 542 10.63 15.83 -0.46
N THR A 543 11.02 15.45 0.76
CA THR A 543 12.38 14.99 1.08
C THR A 543 12.79 13.81 0.19
N LYS A 544 11.90 12.82 0.03
CA LYS A 544 12.15 11.67 -0.85
C LYS A 544 12.42 12.11 -2.28
N ARG A 545 11.56 12.97 -2.85
CA ARG A 545 11.71 13.52 -4.20
C ARG A 545 13.05 14.21 -4.40
N GLU A 546 13.46 15.08 -3.49
CA GLU A 546 14.73 15.80 -3.57
C GLU A 546 15.95 14.86 -3.54
N VAL A 547 15.89 13.83 -2.68
CA VAL A 547 16.96 12.83 -2.58
C VAL A 547 17.06 12.00 -3.86
N ILE A 548 15.96 11.42 -4.34
CA ILE A 548 16.01 10.59 -5.55
C ILE A 548 16.32 11.42 -6.79
N THR A 549 15.89 12.68 -6.89
CA THR A 549 16.25 13.57 -8.01
C THR A 549 17.77 13.81 -8.04
N ARG A 550 18.38 14.07 -6.89
CA ARG A 550 19.83 14.21 -6.78
C ARG A 550 20.57 12.93 -7.17
N LEU A 551 20.05 11.77 -6.77
CA LEU A 551 20.63 10.48 -7.13
C LEU A 551 20.49 10.18 -8.63
N LEU A 552 19.37 10.57 -9.24
CA LEU A 552 19.13 10.51 -10.67
C LEU A 552 20.18 11.33 -11.43
N ASP A 553 20.39 12.59 -11.01
CA ASP A 553 21.34 13.50 -11.66
C ASP A 553 22.80 13.09 -11.44
N ASN A 554 23.10 12.44 -10.31
CA ASN A 554 24.40 11.82 -10.05
C ASN A 554 24.62 10.49 -10.77
N GLY A 555 23.62 9.99 -11.53
CA GLY A 555 23.75 8.82 -12.39
C GLY A 555 23.44 7.47 -11.72
N LEU A 556 22.76 7.44 -10.56
CA LEU A 556 22.38 6.18 -9.90
C LEU A 556 21.32 5.40 -10.68
N TYR A 557 20.46 6.09 -11.45
CA TYR A 557 19.38 5.49 -12.24
C TYR A 557 19.59 5.76 -13.75
N PRO A 558 20.60 5.14 -14.38
CA PRO A 558 20.97 5.44 -15.76
C PRO A 558 19.82 5.18 -16.75
N TYR A 559 19.06 4.10 -16.57
CA TYR A 559 17.95 3.79 -17.50
C TYR A 559 16.77 4.73 -17.26
N THR A 560 16.42 5.01 -16.02
CA THR A 560 15.39 6.00 -15.67
C THR A 560 15.77 7.38 -16.20
N LYS A 561 17.02 7.82 -16.08
CA LYS A 561 17.46 9.10 -16.66
C LYS A 561 17.28 9.13 -18.18
N ARG A 562 17.48 8.00 -18.86
CA ARG A 562 17.40 7.89 -20.31
C ARG A 562 15.97 7.88 -20.86
N TYR A 563 15.06 7.18 -20.21
CA TYR A 563 13.68 6.98 -20.70
C TYR A 563 12.65 7.87 -20.00
N LEU A 564 12.95 8.35 -18.80
CA LEU A 564 12.06 9.25 -18.05
C LEU A 564 12.61 10.68 -17.97
N GLY A 565 13.93 10.84 -17.80
CA GLY A 565 14.60 12.14 -17.75
C GLY A 565 14.47 12.88 -16.43
N THR A 566 13.24 13.09 -15.94
CA THR A 566 12.92 13.86 -14.73
C THR A 566 11.70 13.29 -13.97
N PHE A 567 11.60 13.60 -12.68
CA PHE A 567 10.44 13.26 -11.85
C PHE A 567 9.37 14.35 -11.79
N GLU A 568 9.50 15.46 -12.53
CA GLU A 568 8.55 16.59 -12.52
C GLU A 568 7.08 16.18 -12.75
N ASN A 569 6.86 15.17 -13.60
CA ASN A 569 5.54 14.65 -13.94
C ASN A 569 5.06 13.52 -13.00
N HIS A 570 5.86 13.14 -12.00
CA HIS A 570 5.48 12.13 -11.02
C HIS A 570 4.74 12.77 -9.86
N PHE A 571 3.78 12.06 -9.30
CA PHE A 571 3.05 12.48 -8.11
C PHE A 571 3.76 12.11 -6.82
N SER A 572 3.41 12.83 -5.76
CA SER A 572 3.67 12.51 -4.37
C SER A 572 2.35 12.05 -3.75
N THR A 573 2.22 10.75 -3.46
CA THR A 573 0.93 10.16 -3.12
C THR A 573 0.70 10.11 -1.61
N ILE A 574 -0.41 10.68 -1.16
CA ILE A 574 -0.93 10.49 0.19
C ILE A 574 -2.16 9.60 0.10
N GLY A 575 -2.20 8.55 0.91
CA GLY A 575 -3.34 7.65 1.00
C GLY A 575 -3.81 7.48 2.44
N LEU A 576 -4.89 6.72 2.59
CA LEU A 576 -5.49 6.44 3.89
C LEU A 576 -5.90 4.96 3.99
N VAL A 577 -6.12 4.51 5.22
CA VAL A 577 -6.65 3.16 5.51
C VAL A 577 -7.56 3.21 6.73
N GLY A 578 -8.57 2.35 6.75
CA GLY A 578 -9.41 2.10 7.91
C GLY A 578 -10.48 3.16 8.17
N MET A 579 -11.07 3.80 7.15
CA MET A 579 -12.17 4.75 7.41
C MET A 579 -13.39 4.09 8.05
N ASN A 580 -13.61 2.80 7.80
CA ASN A 580 -14.62 2.02 8.49
C ASN A 580 -14.37 1.99 10.01
N GLU A 581 -13.17 1.62 10.42
CA GLU A 581 -12.81 1.57 11.84
C GLU A 581 -12.62 2.98 12.44
N ALA A 582 -12.29 3.99 11.62
CA ALA A 582 -12.28 5.38 12.07
C ALA A 582 -13.67 5.83 12.54
N GLY A 583 -14.74 5.51 11.81
CA GLY A 583 -16.12 5.78 12.24
C GLY A 583 -16.50 5.09 13.55
N LEU A 584 -16.05 3.84 13.75
CA LEU A 584 -16.29 3.08 14.98
C LEU A 584 -15.54 3.67 16.18
N ASN A 585 -14.31 4.14 15.97
CA ASN A 585 -13.48 4.72 17.02
C ASN A 585 -13.82 6.19 17.32
N ALA A 586 -14.37 6.93 16.35
CA ALA A 586 -14.79 8.32 16.50
C ALA A 586 -15.88 8.45 17.57
N ARG A 587 -15.58 9.16 18.67
CA ARG A 587 -16.46 9.28 19.85
C ARG A 587 -17.80 9.92 19.54
N TRP A 588 -17.85 10.77 18.51
CA TRP A 588 -19.04 11.49 18.06
C TRP A 588 -19.87 10.73 17.00
N ILE A 589 -19.36 9.61 16.46
CA ILE A 589 -20.05 8.82 15.42
C ILE A 589 -20.42 7.43 15.94
N ARG A 590 -19.42 6.63 16.38
CA ARG A 590 -19.58 5.26 16.89
C ARG A 590 -20.36 4.32 15.96
N LYS A 591 -20.21 4.50 14.64
CA LYS A 591 -20.87 3.69 13.60
C LYS A 591 -19.86 3.35 12.50
N ASP A 592 -20.07 2.21 11.86
CA ASP A 592 -19.25 1.76 10.73
C ASP A 592 -19.68 2.45 9.42
N LEU A 593 -19.00 2.14 8.31
CA LEU A 593 -19.23 2.79 7.00
C LEU A 593 -20.55 2.39 6.33
N THR A 594 -21.31 1.45 6.92
CA THR A 594 -22.64 1.05 6.42
C THR A 594 -23.71 2.10 6.76
N HIS A 595 -23.40 2.99 7.71
CA HIS A 595 -24.30 4.04 8.17
C HIS A 595 -24.04 5.37 7.46
N ARG A 596 -25.11 6.14 7.22
CA ARG A 596 -25.03 7.40 6.46
C ARG A 596 -24.15 8.44 7.16
N GLU A 597 -24.14 8.47 8.49
CA GLU A 597 -23.31 9.39 9.27
C GLU A 597 -21.81 9.20 8.99
N THR A 598 -21.35 7.95 8.97
CA THR A 598 -19.95 7.62 8.67
C THR A 598 -19.61 7.84 7.20
N GLN A 599 -20.59 7.63 6.29
CA GLN A 599 -20.42 7.95 4.87
C GLN A 599 -20.22 9.45 4.65
N GLU A 600 -21.04 10.30 5.27
CA GLU A 600 -20.87 11.76 5.20
C GLU A 600 -19.56 12.21 5.83
N PHE A 601 -19.21 11.68 7.01
CA PHE A 601 -17.91 11.94 7.63
C PHE A 601 -16.75 11.57 6.69
N THR A 602 -16.82 10.40 6.06
CA THR A 602 -15.78 9.94 5.12
C THR A 602 -15.67 10.84 3.90
N LYS A 603 -16.79 11.32 3.35
CA LYS A 603 -16.79 12.29 2.25
C LYS A 603 -16.14 13.61 2.65
N ASN A 604 -16.46 14.12 3.84
CA ASN A 604 -15.86 15.34 4.37
C ASN A 604 -14.34 15.18 4.55
N VAL A 605 -13.89 14.07 5.12
CA VAL A 605 -12.47 13.74 5.27
C VAL A 605 -11.76 13.67 3.92
N LEU A 606 -12.33 12.97 2.93
CA LEU A 606 -11.73 12.87 1.59
C LEU A 606 -11.63 14.25 0.91
N ASN A 607 -12.66 15.09 1.02
CA ASN A 607 -12.63 16.45 0.46
C ASN A 607 -11.61 17.34 1.18
N HIS A 608 -11.58 17.31 2.52
CA HIS A 608 -10.58 18.01 3.32
C HIS A 608 -9.16 17.63 2.92
N MET A 609 -8.89 16.33 2.77
CA MET A 609 -7.59 15.86 2.30
C MET A 609 -7.25 16.42 0.91
N ARG A 610 -8.20 16.44 -0.04
CA ARG A 610 -7.97 17.02 -1.38
C ARG A 610 -7.63 18.50 -1.34
N GLU A 611 -8.29 19.27 -0.48
CA GLU A 611 -8.00 20.69 -0.28
C GLU A 611 -6.56 20.87 0.22
N ARG A 612 -6.17 20.10 1.24
CA ARG A 612 -4.78 20.09 1.75
C ARG A 612 -3.76 19.68 0.69
N LEU A 613 -4.08 18.73 -0.19
CA LEU A 613 -3.20 18.38 -1.31
C LEU A 613 -2.98 19.57 -2.25
N SER A 614 -4.02 20.37 -2.53
CA SER A 614 -3.88 21.59 -3.32
C SER A 614 -2.91 22.56 -2.68
N ASP A 615 -3.02 22.77 -1.37
CA ASP A 615 -2.09 23.63 -0.60
C ASP A 615 -0.63 23.14 -0.74
N TYR A 616 -0.39 21.82 -0.67
CA TYR A 616 0.95 21.27 -0.83
C TYR A 616 1.50 21.40 -2.25
N GLN A 617 0.65 21.33 -3.27
CA GLN A 617 1.07 21.57 -4.65
C GLN A 617 1.54 23.02 -4.83
N GLU A 618 0.84 23.99 -4.24
CA GLU A 618 1.23 25.39 -4.25
C GLU A 618 2.51 25.63 -3.43
N LEU A 619 2.59 25.03 -2.24
CA LEU A 619 3.72 25.19 -1.31
C LEU A 619 5.03 24.60 -1.85
N TYR A 620 5.00 23.37 -2.36
CA TYR A 620 6.21 22.64 -2.76
C TYR A 620 6.50 22.71 -4.26
N GLY A 621 5.53 23.13 -5.08
CA GLY A 621 5.64 23.12 -6.54
C GLY A 621 5.65 21.72 -7.14
N ASP A 622 5.23 20.68 -6.40
CA ASP A 622 5.17 19.28 -6.82
C ASP A 622 3.73 18.84 -7.08
N LEU A 623 3.52 17.71 -7.77
CA LEU A 623 2.18 17.14 -7.97
C LEU A 623 1.83 16.25 -6.77
N TYR A 624 0.62 16.36 -6.24
CA TYR A 624 0.12 15.56 -5.13
C TYR A 624 -1.23 14.94 -5.48
N ASN A 625 -1.46 13.71 -5.01
CA ASN A 625 -2.68 12.95 -5.28
C ASN A 625 -3.11 12.15 -4.04
N LEU A 626 -4.41 11.84 -4.02
CA LEU A 626 -5.09 11.06 -2.99
C LEU A 626 -5.32 9.65 -3.51
N GLU A 627 -4.87 8.64 -2.78
CA GLU A 627 -4.98 7.23 -3.15
C GLU A 627 -5.78 6.40 -2.15
N ALA A 628 -6.62 5.50 -2.67
CA ALA A 628 -7.25 4.43 -1.90
C ALA A 628 -6.22 3.31 -1.70
N THR A 629 -5.38 3.43 -0.67
CA THR A 629 -4.23 2.53 -0.49
C THR A 629 -4.66 1.06 -0.48
N PRO A 630 -4.09 0.21 -1.36
CA PRO A 630 -4.37 -1.24 -1.38
C PRO A 630 -4.00 -1.96 -0.06
N ALA A 631 -3.08 -1.40 0.72
CA ALA A 631 -2.79 -1.77 2.10
C ALA A 631 -2.62 -3.29 2.36
N GLU A 632 -1.88 -4.00 1.49
CA GLU A 632 -1.66 -5.46 1.61
C GLU A 632 -1.07 -5.84 2.98
N SER A 633 0.07 -5.24 3.33
CA SER A 633 0.71 -5.41 4.64
C SER A 633 0.36 -4.28 5.61
N THR A 634 0.12 -3.07 5.08
CA THR A 634 -0.14 -1.86 5.88
C THR A 634 -1.37 -2.02 6.77
N SER A 635 -2.44 -2.63 6.25
CA SER A 635 -3.67 -2.90 7.01
C SER A 635 -3.39 -3.69 8.29
N TYR A 636 -2.69 -4.82 8.16
CA TYR A 636 -2.31 -5.67 9.29
C TYR A 636 -1.34 -4.96 10.24
N ARG A 637 -0.28 -4.36 9.68
CA ARG A 637 0.77 -3.71 10.47
C ARG A 637 0.20 -2.65 11.40
N LEU A 638 -0.60 -1.73 10.87
CA LEU A 638 -1.15 -0.64 11.66
C LEU A 638 -2.10 -1.16 12.73
N ALA A 639 -3.02 -2.06 12.38
CA ALA A 639 -3.98 -2.62 13.33
C ALA A 639 -3.30 -3.43 14.46
N LYS A 640 -2.24 -4.18 14.14
CA LYS A 640 -1.44 -4.92 15.12
C LYS A 640 -0.79 -3.99 16.13
N HIS A 641 -0.03 -3.00 15.65
CA HIS A 641 0.64 -2.02 16.52
C HIS A 641 -0.36 -1.22 17.36
N ASP A 642 -1.53 -0.93 16.80
CA ASP A 642 -2.58 -0.20 17.47
C ASP A 642 -3.20 -1.00 18.60
N ARG A 643 -3.54 -2.27 18.37
CA ARG A 643 -4.09 -3.16 19.40
C ARG A 643 -3.06 -3.50 20.50
N GLU A 644 -1.77 -3.56 20.17
CA GLU A 644 -0.70 -3.70 21.16
C GLU A 644 -0.58 -2.48 22.08
N ARG A 645 -0.74 -1.26 21.54
CA ARG A 645 -0.60 -0.01 22.29
C ARG A 645 -1.88 0.42 23.00
N TYR A 646 -3.03 0.20 22.36
CA TYR A 646 -4.36 0.59 22.82
C TYR A 646 -5.28 -0.63 22.76
N PRO A 647 -5.32 -1.46 23.82
CA PRO A 647 -6.07 -2.71 23.80
C PRO A 647 -7.59 -2.57 23.56
N ASP A 648 -8.15 -1.38 23.77
CA ASP A 648 -9.56 -1.03 23.58
C ASP A 648 -9.85 -0.33 22.24
N ILE A 649 -8.84 -0.11 21.38
CA ILE A 649 -9.08 0.39 20.03
C ILE A 649 -9.85 -0.65 19.21
N ILE A 650 -10.83 -0.18 18.43
CA ILE A 650 -11.64 -1.05 17.59
C ILE A 650 -10.89 -1.30 16.27
N THR A 651 -10.62 -2.57 15.98
CA THR A 651 -10.10 -3.06 14.70
C THR A 651 -11.10 -4.03 14.06
N ALA A 652 -10.93 -4.36 12.79
CA ALA A 652 -11.60 -5.54 12.23
C ALA A 652 -10.97 -6.83 12.78
N GLY A 653 -11.68 -7.95 12.63
CA GLY A 653 -11.41 -9.23 13.31
C GLY A 653 -11.96 -9.24 14.75
N ALA A 654 -12.64 -10.32 15.12
CA ALA A 654 -13.26 -10.46 16.44
C ALA A 654 -12.21 -10.50 17.58
N PRO A 655 -12.60 -10.25 18.84
CA PRO A 655 -11.70 -10.42 19.98
C PRO A 655 -11.06 -11.82 20.00
N GLY A 656 -9.71 -11.86 20.01
CA GLY A 656 -8.94 -13.10 19.92
C GLY A 656 -8.50 -13.49 18.50
N GLU A 657 -9.07 -12.88 17.47
CA GLU A 657 -8.62 -13.05 16.08
C GLU A 657 -7.53 -12.05 15.70
N THR A 658 -6.96 -12.24 14.50
CA THR A 658 -5.92 -11.38 13.94
C THR A 658 -6.51 -10.02 13.57
N PRO A 659 -6.03 -8.91 14.13
CA PRO A 659 -6.57 -7.59 13.81
C PRO A 659 -6.17 -7.13 12.41
N TYR A 660 -7.04 -6.41 11.73
CA TYR A 660 -6.71 -5.70 10.49
C TYR A 660 -7.57 -4.44 10.35
N TYR A 661 -7.22 -3.57 9.40
CA TYR A 661 -8.05 -2.43 9.02
C TYR A 661 -8.64 -2.60 7.64
N THR A 662 -9.88 -2.17 7.46
CA THR A 662 -10.54 -2.21 6.16
C THR A 662 -9.79 -1.29 5.19
N ASN A 663 -9.55 -1.79 3.96
CA ASN A 663 -8.80 -1.07 2.97
C ASN A 663 -9.40 0.31 2.68
N SER A 664 -8.60 1.36 2.80
CA SER A 664 -8.99 2.74 2.45
C SER A 664 -10.35 3.17 3.05
N SER A 665 -11.33 3.44 2.19
CA SER A 665 -12.74 3.70 2.50
C SER A 665 -13.67 2.63 1.92
N HIS A 666 -13.22 1.38 1.87
CA HIS A 666 -14.08 0.24 1.52
C HIS A 666 -15.08 -0.03 2.64
N LEU A 667 -16.20 -0.65 2.28
CA LEU A 667 -17.17 -1.17 3.24
C LEU A 667 -16.55 -2.32 4.05
N PRO A 668 -17.04 -2.57 5.29
CA PRO A 668 -16.66 -3.76 6.04
C PRO A 668 -16.88 -5.02 5.18
N VAL A 669 -15.90 -5.92 5.18
CA VAL A 669 -15.87 -7.06 4.25
C VAL A 669 -17.02 -8.06 4.43
N GLY A 670 -17.67 -8.06 5.60
CA GLY A 670 -18.83 -8.90 5.91
C GLY A 670 -20.20 -8.22 5.72
N TYR A 671 -20.27 -7.01 5.14
CA TYR A 671 -21.49 -6.19 5.13
C TYR A 671 -22.66 -6.79 4.34
N THR A 672 -22.49 -7.02 3.04
CA THR A 672 -23.58 -7.44 2.13
C THR A 672 -23.06 -8.40 1.07
N ASP A 673 -23.93 -9.28 0.59
CA ASP A 673 -23.76 -10.11 -0.60
C ASP A 673 -24.40 -9.50 -1.85
N ASP A 674 -25.09 -8.36 -1.73
CA ASP A 674 -25.59 -7.61 -2.88
C ASP A 674 -24.52 -6.64 -3.41
N VAL A 675 -24.05 -6.88 -4.63
CA VAL A 675 -23.02 -6.03 -5.26
C VAL A 675 -23.52 -4.60 -5.50
N PHE A 676 -24.80 -4.41 -5.78
CA PHE A 676 -25.37 -3.09 -6.07
C PHE A 676 -25.57 -2.26 -4.80
N ASP A 677 -25.92 -2.90 -3.68
CA ASP A 677 -25.91 -2.23 -2.38
C ASP A 677 -24.52 -1.68 -2.04
N ALA A 678 -23.48 -2.47 -2.31
CA ALA A 678 -22.11 -2.03 -2.11
C ALA A 678 -21.70 -0.91 -3.09
N LEU A 679 -22.08 -1.03 -4.37
CA LEU A 679 -21.80 -0.03 -5.40
C LEU A 679 -22.49 1.31 -5.13
N ASP A 680 -23.76 1.30 -4.69
CA ASP A 680 -24.51 2.52 -4.34
C ASP A 680 -23.74 3.39 -3.33
N ILE A 681 -23.09 2.77 -2.35
CA ILE A 681 -22.31 3.49 -1.33
C ILE A 681 -20.90 3.80 -1.84
N GLN A 682 -20.25 2.84 -2.49
CA GLN A 682 -18.86 2.98 -2.91
C GLN A 682 -18.69 3.97 -4.08
N ASP A 683 -19.69 4.14 -4.95
CA ASP A 683 -19.59 5.06 -6.10
C ASP A 683 -19.33 6.52 -5.64
N GLU A 684 -20.06 6.98 -4.61
CA GLU A 684 -19.86 8.32 -4.06
C GLU A 684 -18.46 8.50 -3.43
N LEU A 685 -17.92 7.45 -2.79
CA LEU A 685 -16.63 7.53 -2.09
C LEU A 685 -15.44 7.39 -3.06
N GLN A 686 -15.50 6.41 -3.96
CA GLN A 686 -14.40 6.07 -4.86
C GLN A 686 -14.13 7.19 -5.87
N THR A 687 -15.16 7.96 -6.24
CA THR A 687 -15.02 9.11 -7.15
C THR A 687 -14.33 10.32 -6.54
N LEU A 688 -14.20 10.38 -5.20
CA LEU A 688 -13.49 11.46 -4.49
C LEU A 688 -11.97 11.26 -4.49
N TYR A 689 -11.47 10.03 -4.69
CA TYR A 689 -10.05 9.83 -4.87
C TYR A 689 -9.59 10.49 -6.17
N THR A 690 -8.51 11.26 -6.10
CA THR A 690 -7.90 11.82 -7.30
C THR A 690 -7.05 10.79 -8.02
N SER A 691 -6.78 9.62 -7.41
CA SER A 691 -6.01 8.53 -7.99
C SER A 691 -6.16 7.21 -7.23
N GLY A 692 -5.68 6.10 -7.77
CA GLY A 692 -5.37 4.90 -7.00
C GLY A 692 -6.60 4.16 -6.43
N THR A 693 -7.76 4.24 -7.10
CA THR A 693 -9.02 3.64 -6.63
C THR A 693 -9.47 2.48 -7.50
N VAL A 694 -10.10 1.47 -6.89
CA VAL A 694 -10.80 0.40 -7.62
C VAL A 694 -11.89 -0.24 -6.77
N PHE A 695 -13.02 -0.58 -7.39
CA PHE A 695 -14.02 -1.45 -6.81
C PHE A 695 -13.77 -2.92 -7.17
N HIS A 696 -13.65 -3.79 -6.17
CA HIS A 696 -13.51 -5.22 -6.35
C HIS A 696 -14.85 -5.93 -6.10
N ALA A 697 -15.46 -6.46 -7.16
CA ALA A 697 -16.60 -7.37 -7.02
C ALA A 697 -16.07 -8.76 -6.64
N PHE A 698 -15.89 -9.03 -5.34
CA PHE A 698 -15.45 -10.34 -4.84
C PHE A 698 -16.55 -11.39 -4.98
N LEU A 699 -16.41 -12.25 -5.99
CA LEU A 699 -17.37 -13.30 -6.31
C LEU A 699 -16.94 -14.62 -5.66
N GLY A 700 -17.89 -15.43 -5.20
CA GLY A 700 -17.59 -16.74 -4.60
C GLY A 700 -16.94 -17.72 -5.56
N GLU A 701 -17.37 -17.70 -6.83
CA GLU A 701 -16.85 -18.58 -7.87
C GLU A 701 -16.97 -17.92 -9.25
N LYS A 702 -16.51 -18.64 -10.29
CA LYS A 702 -16.64 -18.25 -11.69
C LYS A 702 -18.11 -18.03 -12.05
N LEU A 703 -18.40 -16.95 -12.79
CA LEU A 703 -19.74 -16.72 -13.37
C LEU A 703 -20.08 -17.79 -14.42
N PRO A 704 -21.36 -18.14 -14.63
CA PRO A 704 -21.76 -19.26 -15.49
C PRO A 704 -21.19 -19.21 -16.90
N ASP A 705 -21.19 -18.02 -17.50
CA ASP A 705 -20.72 -17.79 -18.85
C ASP A 705 -20.21 -16.36 -19.04
N TRP A 706 -19.59 -16.14 -20.20
CA TRP A 706 -19.12 -14.83 -20.64
C TRP A 706 -20.26 -13.80 -20.76
N ARG A 707 -21.51 -14.22 -21.04
CA ARG A 707 -22.66 -13.31 -21.17
C ARG A 707 -23.02 -12.69 -19.83
N SER A 708 -22.96 -13.47 -18.76
CA SER A 708 -23.19 -13.03 -17.39
C SER A 708 -22.14 -12.02 -16.95
N ALA A 709 -20.86 -12.28 -17.27
CA ALA A 709 -19.78 -11.33 -17.02
C ALA A 709 -19.96 -10.03 -17.81
N ALA A 710 -20.24 -10.14 -19.12
CA ALA A 710 -20.49 -8.97 -19.98
C ALA A 710 -21.66 -8.13 -19.48
N LYS A 711 -22.77 -8.77 -19.09
CA LYS A 711 -23.96 -8.10 -18.56
C LYS A 711 -23.64 -7.35 -17.27
N LEU A 712 -22.91 -7.96 -16.35
CA LEU A 712 -22.52 -7.30 -15.09
C LEU A 712 -21.58 -6.11 -15.36
N VAL A 713 -20.52 -6.31 -16.14
CA VAL A 713 -19.56 -5.25 -16.47
C VAL A 713 -20.26 -4.06 -17.14
N ARG A 714 -21.16 -4.33 -18.09
CA ARG A 714 -21.96 -3.31 -18.75
C ARG A 714 -22.88 -2.59 -17.77
N THR A 715 -23.57 -3.33 -16.91
CA THR A 715 -24.51 -2.76 -15.93
C THR A 715 -23.78 -1.84 -14.95
N ILE A 716 -22.59 -2.22 -14.50
CA ILE A 716 -21.76 -1.36 -13.65
C ILE A 716 -21.37 -0.08 -14.41
N ALA A 717 -20.82 -0.22 -15.63
CA ALA A 717 -20.37 0.92 -16.43
C ALA A 717 -21.49 1.93 -16.74
N GLU A 718 -22.68 1.45 -17.10
CA GLU A 718 -23.82 2.28 -17.51
C GLU A 718 -24.56 2.94 -16.34
N ASN A 719 -24.38 2.49 -15.09
CA ASN A 719 -25.15 3.01 -13.94
C ASN A 719 -24.31 3.69 -12.86
N TYR A 720 -23.00 3.47 -12.82
CA TYR A 720 -22.10 4.02 -11.80
C TYR A 720 -20.97 4.84 -12.43
N ARG A 721 -20.42 5.79 -11.68
CA ARG A 721 -19.37 6.73 -12.12
C ARG A 721 -17.95 6.28 -11.78
N LEU A 722 -17.82 5.27 -10.93
CA LEU A 722 -16.55 4.74 -10.43
C LEU A 722 -15.55 4.50 -11.57
N PRO A 723 -14.29 4.92 -11.41
CA PRO A 723 -13.33 4.96 -12.51
C PRO A 723 -12.78 3.58 -12.87
N TYR A 724 -12.63 2.69 -11.89
CA TYR A 724 -12.07 1.36 -12.06
C TYR A 724 -12.86 0.31 -11.29
N TYR A 725 -13.07 -0.83 -11.94
CA TYR A 725 -13.67 -2.00 -11.31
C TYR A 725 -13.14 -3.30 -11.91
N THR A 726 -13.30 -4.38 -11.16
CA THR A 726 -12.92 -5.73 -11.59
C THR A 726 -13.85 -6.76 -10.96
N LEU A 727 -14.08 -7.85 -11.69
CA LEU A 727 -14.66 -9.06 -11.10
C LEU A 727 -13.54 -9.85 -10.42
N SER A 728 -13.81 -10.46 -9.28
CA SER A 728 -12.82 -11.18 -8.47
C SER A 728 -13.37 -12.52 -7.99
N PRO A 729 -13.62 -13.50 -8.89
CA PRO A 729 -13.96 -14.87 -8.52
C PRO A 729 -12.83 -15.55 -7.75
N THR A 730 -13.21 -16.43 -6.81
CA THR A 730 -12.31 -17.43 -6.22
C THR A 730 -12.32 -18.70 -7.06
N TYR A 731 -11.15 -19.31 -7.23
CA TYR A 731 -10.98 -20.57 -7.95
C TYR A 731 -9.88 -21.41 -7.31
N SER A 732 -9.84 -22.70 -7.64
CA SER A 732 -8.82 -23.62 -7.13
C SER A 732 -8.02 -24.26 -8.25
N ILE A 733 -6.79 -24.64 -7.96
CA ILE A 733 -5.90 -25.35 -8.89
C ILE A 733 -5.46 -26.67 -8.25
N CYS A 734 -5.79 -27.78 -8.91
CA CYS A 734 -5.27 -29.11 -8.61
C CYS A 734 -4.07 -29.41 -9.51
N ARG A 735 -3.02 -30.03 -8.95
CA ARG A 735 -1.85 -30.43 -9.73
C ARG A 735 -2.16 -31.43 -10.86
N GLU A 736 -3.16 -32.27 -10.67
CA GLU A 736 -3.56 -33.31 -11.63
C GLU A 736 -4.73 -32.86 -12.52
N HIS A 737 -5.73 -32.21 -11.94
CA HIS A 737 -6.98 -31.86 -12.62
C HIS A 737 -7.03 -30.40 -13.11
N GLY A 738 -6.01 -29.60 -12.82
CA GLY A 738 -5.93 -28.20 -13.23
C GLY A 738 -6.99 -27.33 -12.54
N TYR A 739 -7.63 -26.47 -13.33
CA TYR A 739 -8.61 -25.48 -12.85
C TYR A 739 -9.88 -26.12 -12.27
N LEU A 740 -10.26 -25.70 -11.07
CA LEU A 740 -11.47 -26.07 -10.36
C LEU A 740 -12.30 -24.80 -10.07
N ILE A 741 -13.60 -24.89 -10.29
CA ILE A 741 -14.53 -23.79 -10.05
C ILE A 741 -14.73 -23.62 -8.53
N GLY A 742 -14.59 -22.40 -8.03
CA GLY A 742 -14.83 -22.08 -6.62
C GLY A 742 -13.71 -22.49 -5.68
N GLU A 743 -14.00 -22.41 -4.38
CA GLU A 743 -13.04 -22.67 -3.31
C GLU A 743 -12.95 -24.16 -2.96
N HIS A 744 -11.81 -24.77 -3.28
CA HIS A 744 -11.48 -26.14 -2.93
C HIS A 744 -10.04 -26.24 -2.41
N PHE A 745 -9.86 -26.42 -1.09
CA PHE A 745 -8.55 -26.73 -0.50
C PHE A 745 -8.12 -28.19 -0.72
N THR A 746 -9.09 -29.05 -1.02
CA THR A 746 -8.92 -30.45 -1.38
C THR A 746 -9.64 -30.69 -2.70
N CYS A 747 -8.96 -31.28 -3.68
CA CYS A 747 -9.52 -31.55 -4.99
C CYS A 747 -10.71 -32.50 -4.87
N PRO A 748 -11.90 -32.16 -5.40
CA PRO A 748 -13.07 -33.02 -5.33
C PRO A 748 -12.97 -34.27 -6.21
N VAL A 749 -11.96 -34.33 -7.10
CA VAL A 749 -11.77 -35.44 -8.04
C VAL A 749 -10.77 -36.48 -7.52
N CYS A 750 -9.55 -36.08 -7.13
CA CYS A 750 -8.54 -37.01 -6.58
C CYS A 750 -8.34 -36.97 -5.08
N GLY A 751 -8.90 -36.01 -4.35
CA GLY A 751 -8.68 -35.87 -2.90
C GLY A 751 -7.33 -35.29 -2.50
N GLU A 752 -6.46 -34.93 -3.46
CA GLU A 752 -5.18 -34.25 -3.20
C GLU A 752 -5.36 -32.78 -2.83
N LYS A 753 -4.33 -32.19 -2.20
CA LYS A 753 -4.34 -30.77 -1.83
C LYS A 753 -4.41 -29.87 -3.08
N ALA A 754 -5.28 -28.86 -3.04
CA ALA A 754 -5.43 -27.86 -4.08
C ALA A 754 -5.01 -26.45 -3.58
N GLU A 755 -4.51 -25.63 -4.50
CA GLU A 755 -4.19 -24.23 -4.26
C GLU A 755 -5.46 -23.40 -4.46
N VAL A 756 -5.83 -22.54 -3.50
CA VAL A 756 -7.02 -21.68 -3.62
C VAL A 756 -6.52 -20.30 -3.99
N TYR A 757 -6.95 -19.79 -5.13
CA TYR A 757 -6.61 -18.47 -5.63
C TYR A 757 -7.77 -17.51 -5.43
N SER A 758 -7.44 -16.37 -4.84
CA SER A 758 -8.33 -15.21 -4.80
C SER A 758 -7.51 -13.93 -5.00
N ARG A 759 -8.19 -12.80 -5.13
CA ARG A 759 -7.54 -11.50 -5.28
C ARG A 759 -7.27 -10.91 -3.89
N ILE A 760 -6.02 -10.59 -3.58
CA ILE A 760 -5.67 -10.07 -2.24
C ILE A 760 -6.08 -8.59 -2.09
N THR A 761 -5.50 -7.73 -2.92
CA THR A 761 -5.73 -6.27 -2.95
C THR A 761 -5.67 -5.70 -4.38
N GLY A 762 -5.20 -6.51 -5.32
CA GLY A 762 -5.02 -6.10 -6.70
C GLY A 762 -4.57 -7.18 -7.68
N TYR A 763 -4.06 -8.29 -7.21
CA TYR A 763 -3.62 -9.40 -8.07
C TYR A 763 -3.95 -10.73 -7.39
N TYR A 764 -3.95 -11.80 -8.19
CA TYR A 764 -4.28 -13.14 -7.73
C TYR A 764 -3.09 -13.81 -7.08
N ARG A 765 -3.32 -14.41 -5.91
CA ARG A 765 -2.34 -15.25 -5.21
C ARG A 765 -3.02 -16.40 -4.49
N PRO A 766 -2.29 -17.51 -4.26
CA PRO A 766 -2.75 -18.55 -3.36
C PRO A 766 -3.03 -17.96 -1.98
N VAL A 767 -4.24 -18.18 -1.45
CA VAL A 767 -4.67 -17.72 -0.12
C VAL A 767 -3.71 -18.24 0.97
N GLN A 768 -3.09 -19.40 0.74
CA GLN A 768 -2.09 -19.99 1.62
C GLN A 768 -0.82 -19.14 1.81
N ASN A 769 -0.53 -18.24 0.86
CA ASN A 769 0.65 -17.38 0.86
C ASN A 769 0.39 -15.99 1.46
N TRP A 770 -0.84 -15.69 1.86
CA TRP A 770 -1.20 -14.36 2.36
C TRP A 770 -0.65 -14.14 3.77
N ASN A 771 -0.49 -12.87 4.13
CA ASN A 771 -0.17 -12.49 5.51
C ASN A 771 -1.39 -12.71 6.42
N GLU A 772 -1.15 -12.76 7.74
CA GLU A 772 -2.18 -13.13 8.72
C GLU A 772 -3.40 -12.20 8.67
N GLY A 773 -3.20 -10.89 8.54
CA GLY A 773 -4.31 -9.93 8.47
C GLY A 773 -5.16 -10.11 7.21
N LYS A 774 -4.54 -10.31 6.04
CA LYS A 774 -5.28 -10.59 4.80
C LYS A 774 -5.94 -11.97 4.79
N SER A 775 -5.34 -12.95 5.44
CA SER A 775 -5.99 -14.25 5.67
C SER A 775 -7.21 -14.12 6.58
N GLN A 776 -7.18 -13.25 7.59
CA GLN A 776 -8.37 -12.99 8.42
C GLN A 776 -9.42 -12.20 7.64
N GLU A 777 -9.04 -11.14 6.92
CA GLU A 777 -9.94 -10.38 6.05
C GLU A 777 -10.66 -11.29 5.04
N TYR A 778 -9.95 -12.28 4.48
CA TYR A 778 -10.54 -13.28 3.59
C TYR A 778 -11.61 -14.13 4.28
N LYS A 779 -11.36 -14.58 5.51
CA LYS A 779 -12.33 -15.38 6.29
C LYS A 779 -13.59 -14.60 6.66
N ASP A 780 -13.42 -13.32 6.99
CA ASP A 780 -14.52 -12.45 7.40
C ASP A 780 -15.36 -11.97 6.21
N ARG A 781 -14.85 -12.14 4.97
CA ARG A 781 -15.45 -11.61 3.76
C ARG A 781 -16.71 -12.37 3.37
N LYS A 782 -17.81 -11.63 3.20
CA LYS A 782 -18.99 -12.11 2.49
C LYS A 782 -18.79 -11.85 0.99
N THR A 783 -18.89 -12.90 0.17
CA THR A 783 -18.80 -12.76 -1.29
C THR A 783 -20.14 -12.33 -1.88
N TYR A 784 -20.09 -11.63 -3.02
CA TYR A 784 -21.31 -11.17 -3.68
C TYR A 784 -22.03 -12.35 -4.36
N SER A 785 -23.33 -12.49 -4.09
CA SER A 785 -24.23 -13.44 -4.76
C SER A 785 -24.92 -12.73 -5.92
N MET A 786 -24.66 -13.23 -7.12
CA MET A 786 -25.26 -12.67 -8.33
C MET A 786 -26.73 -13.08 -8.54
N GLY A 787 -27.21 -14.15 -7.90
CA GLY A 787 -28.62 -14.55 -7.93
C GLY A 787 -29.50 -13.66 -7.06
N HIS A 788 -28.94 -13.08 -5.99
CA HIS A 788 -29.68 -12.24 -5.05
C HIS A 788 -29.48 -10.73 -5.23
N SER A 789 -28.46 -10.30 -5.98
CA SER A 789 -28.16 -8.87 -6.17
C SER A 789 -29.25 -8.13 -6.94
N ARG A 790 -29.79 -7.04 -6.40
CA ARG A 790 -30.86 -6.24 -7.02
C ARG A 790 -30.51 -4.76 -7.07
N MET A 791 -30.73 -4.13 -8.23
CA MET A 791 -30.60 -2.68 -8.35
C MET A 791 -31.79 -1.97 -7.71
N LYS A 792 -31.53 -0.94 -6.89
CA LYS A 792 -32.57 -0.16 -6.21
C LYS A 792 -33.38 0.76 -7.13
N ASN A 793 -32.90 1.03 -8.35
CA ASN A 793 -33.53 1.94 -9.31
C ASN A 793 -34.70 1.32 -10.11
N GLY A 794 -35.22 0.16 -9.70
CA GLY A 794 -36.39 -0.48 -10.29
C GLY A 794 -36.14 -1.28 -11.57
N LYS A 795 -34.89 -1.39 -12.04
CA LYS A 795 -34.50 -2.34 -13.09
C LYS A 795 -34.10 -3.67 -12.43
N GLU A 796 -34.84 -4.74 -12.68
CA GLU A 796 -34.42 -6.07 -12.23
C GLU A 796 -33.15 -6.50 -12.96
N PHE A 797 -32.05 -6.63 -12.22
CA PHE A 797 -30.87 -7.31 -12.69
C PHE A 797 -30.97 -8.78 -12.28
N SER A 798 -31.30 -9.66 -13.24
CA SER A 798 -31.16 -11.10 -13.07
C SER A 798 -30.04 -11.59 -13.98
N ILE A 799 -28.98 -12.14 -13.40
CA ILE A 799 -28.19 -13.14 -14.11
C ILE A 799 -29.05 -14.41 -14.03
N GLY A 800 -29.19 -15.16 -15.12
CA GLY A 800 -30.02 -16.39 -15.18
C GLY A 800 -29.46 -17.54 -14.34
N LEU A 801 -28.96 -17.24 -13.14
CA LEU A 801 -28.61 -18.16 -12.08
C LEU A 801 -29.91 -18.48 -11.34
N GLU A 802 -30.60 -19.54 -11.75
CA GLU A 802 -31.50 -20.22 -10.82
C GLU A 802 -30.63 -20.76 -9.69
N GLU A 803 -30.52 -20.01 -8.59
CA GLU A 803 -29.94 -20.51 -7.36
C GLU A 803 -30.81 -21.66 -6.85
N LYS A 804 -30.37 -22.90 -7.11
CA LYS A 804 -30.77 -24.06 -6.31
C LYS A 804 -30.09 -23.96 -4.95
N HIS A 805 -30.51 -23.01 -4.13
CA HIS A 805 -30.24 -23.06 -2.71
C HIS A 805 -31.25 -24.01 -2.06
N GLU A 806 -30.73 -25.16 -1.66
CA GLU A 806 -31.37 -26.10 -0.75
C GLU A 806 -31.80 -25.36 0.53
N SER A 807 -33.06 -24.95 0.59
CA SER A 807 -33.76 -24.78 1.84
C SER A 807 -34.97 -25.70 1.80
N ALA A 808 -35.12 -26.52 2.85
CA ALA A 808 -36.26 -27.39 3.03
C ALA A 808 -37.54 -26.55 3.05
N ARG A 809 -38.22 -26.47 1.91
CA ARG A 809 -39.60 -26.03 1.77
C ARG A 809 -40.31 -27.04 0.90
N GLU A 810 -41.28 -27.73 1.50
CA GLU A 810 -42.37 -28.37 0.78
C GLU A 810 -43.04 -27.27 -0.05
N GLU A 811 -42.92 -27.33 -1.38
CA GLU A 811 -43.73 -26.47 -2.26
C GLU A 811 -44.91 -27.26 -2.83
N PRO A 812 -46.11 -26.64 -2.92
CA PRO A 812 -47.32 -27.31 -3.33
C PRO A 812 -47.34 -27.54 -4.84
N ALA A 813 -47.95 -28.65 -5.24
CA ALA A 813 -48.23 -28.97 -6.62
C ALA A 813 -49.09 -27.90 -7.29
N ASP A 814 -48.62 -27.31 -8.40
CA ASP A 814 -49.53 -26.97 -9.48
C ASP A 814 -48.88 -27.00 -10.88
N THR A 815 -49.72 -27.28 -11.88
CA THR A 815 -49.47 -27.46 -13.31
C THR A 815 -48.88 -28.80 -13.79
N ALA A 816 -49.59 -29.89 -13.44
CA ALA A 816 -49.58 -31.10 -14.27
C ALA A 816 -50.23 -30.85 -15.65
N ARG A 817 -49.50 -31.12 -16.74
CA ARG A 817 -50.10 -31.38 -18.06
C ARG A 817 -50.90 -32.68 -17.99
N LYS A 818 -52.22 -32.61 -18.18
CA LYS A 818 -53.13 -33.76 -18.25
C LYS A 818 -52.83 -34.63 -19.49
N GLY A 819 -52.56 -35.92 -19.29
CA GLY A 819 -52.50 -36.95 -20.34
C GLY A 819 -51.85 -38.28 -19.92
N VAL A 820 -52.61 -39.17 -19.26
CA VAL A 820 -52.66 -40.67 -19.26
C VAL A 820 -51.45 -41.44 -19.90
N ALA A 821 -50.85 -42.53 -19.40
CA ALA A 821 -50.97 -43.43 -18.24
C ALA A 821 -49.61 -44.10 -17.97
N ALA A 822 -48.93 -43.78 -16.88
CA ALA A 822 -47.86 -44.62 -16.33
C ALA A 822 -48.40 -45.38 -15.12
N ARG A 823 -48.05 -46.66 -14.97
CA ARG A 823 -48.48 -47.45 -13.81
C ARG A 823 -47.79 -46.91 -12.56
N ALA A 824 -48.49 -46.88 -11.42
CA ALA A 824 -47.88 -46.51 -10.16
C ALA A 824 -46.68 -47.43 -9.86
N GLY A 825 -45.53 -46.85 -9.53
CA GLY A 825 -44.27 -47.58 -9.38
C GLY A 825 -43.04 -46.68 -9.45
N ALA A 826 -41.87 -47.28 -9.19
CA ALA A 826 -40.57 -46.61 -9.29
C ALA A 826 -39.90 -46.91 -10.64
N TYR A 827 -39.38 -45.88 -11.30
CA TYR A 827 -38.71 -45.97 -12.60
C TYR A 827 -37.31 -45.35 -12.51
N LEU A 828 -36.26 -46.12 -12.78
CA LEU A 828 -34.88 -45.64 -12.85
C LEU A 828 -34.49 -45.41 -14.31
N PHE A 829 -34.43 -44.15 -14.72
CA PHE A 829 -33.93 -43.75 -16.03
C PHE A 829 -32.41 -43.82 -16.06
N THR A 830 -31.87 -44.52 -17.05
CA THR A 830 -30.44 -44.73 -17.28
C THR A 830 -30.09 -44.48 -18.74
N THR A 831 -28.79 -44.36 -19.08
CA THR A 831 -28.31 -44.44 -20.47
C THR A 831 -27.13 -45.40 -20.56
N LYS A 832 -26.86 -45.93 -21.75
CA LYS A 832 -25.77 -46.91 -21.98
C LYS A 832 -24.38 -46.37 -21.62
N THR A 833 -24.16 -45.06 -21.75
CA THR A 833 -22.87 -44.39 -21.52
C THR A 833 -22.72 -43.79 -20.12
N CYS A 834 -23.75 -43.88 -19.27
CA CYS A 834 -23.78 -43.25 -17.95
C CYS A 834 -22.95 -44.01 -16.90
N PRO A 835 -21.79 -43.49 -16.43
CA PRO A 835 -20.96 -44.17 -15.43
C PRO A 835 -21.64 -44.23 -14.05
N ASN A 836 -22.44 -43.22 -13.73
CA ASN A 836 -23.12 -43.09 -12.43
C ASN A 836 -24.35 -43.99 -12.30
N CYS A 837 -24.86 -44.55 -13.40
CA CYS A 837 -26.04 -45.41 -13.41
C CYS A 837 -25.76 -46.77 -12.75
N ARG A 838 -24.51 -47.24 -12.79
CA ARG A 838 -24.08 -48.46 -12.08
C ARG A 838 -24.15 -48.28 -10.55
N MET A 839 -23.73 -47.11 -10.05
CA MET A 839 -23.80 -46.79 -8.62
C MET A 839 -25.25 -46.64 -8.15
N ALA A 840 -26.10 -45.95 -8.92
CA ALA A 840 -27.52 -45.83 -8.61
C ALA A 840 -28.22 -47.19 -8.47
N LYS A 841 -27.88 -48.16 -9.32
CA LYS A 841 -28.40 -49.55 -9.22
C LYS A 841 -27.93 -50.27 -7.95
N GLU A 842 -26.70 -50.02 -7.49
CA GLU A 842 -26.20 -50.57 -6.22
C GLU A 842 -26.86 -49.92 -5.00
N PHE A 843 -27.14 -48.61 -5.03
CA PHE A 843 -27.84 -47.94 -3.94
C PHE A 843 -29.26 -48.48 -3.76
N LEU A 844 -29.98 -48.68 -4.86
CA LEU A 844 -31.36 -49.20 -4.89
C LEU A 844 -31.45 -50.73 -4.74
N LYS A 845 -30.38 -51.40 -4.35
CA LYS A 845 -30.38 -52.86 -4.13
C LYS A 845 -31.32 -53.20 -2.97
N GLY A 846 -32.42 -53.89 -3.29
CA GLY A 846 -33.49 -54.23 -2.35
C GLY A 846 -34.78 -53.40 -2.52
N THR A 847 -34.77 -52.36 -3.35
CA THR A 847 -35.96 -51.57 -3.71
C THR A 847 -36.55 -52.11 -5.02
N GLU A 848 -37.88 -52.18 -5.12
CA GLU A 848 -38.56 -52.60 -6.35
C GLU A 848 -38.70 -51.41 -7.32
N TYR A 849 -38.01 -51.47 -8.47
CA TYR A 849 -38.06 -50.44 -9.52
C TYR A 849 -37.89 -51.02 -10.92
N THR A 850 -38.36 -50.28 -11.93
CA THR A 850 -38.20 -50.61 -13.35
C THR A 850 -37.07 -49.78 -13.96
N VAL A 851 -36.12 -50.40 -14.65
CA VAL A 851 -35.07 -49.66 -15.38
C VAL A 851 -35.60 -49.25 -16.75
N VAL A 852 -35.45 -47.97 -17.08
CA VAL A 852 -35.80 -47.41 -18.40
C VAL A 852 -34.53 -46.84 -19.02
N ASP A 853 -34.22 -47.20 -20.26
CA ASP A 853 -33.18 -46.50 -21.02
C ASP A 853 -33.78 -45.23 -21.63
N ALA A 854 -33.24 -44.07 -21.25
CA ALA A 854 -33.79 -42.78 -21.60
C ALA A 854 -33.62 -42.42 -23.08
N GLU A 855 -32.63 -43.00 -23.76
CA GLU A 855 -32.38 -42.80 -25.20
C GLU A 855 -33.25 -43.74 -26.05
N GLU A 856 -33.51 -44.95 -25.57
CA GLU A 856 -34.39 -45.91 -26.27
C GLU A 856 -35.89 -45.64 -26.04
N ASN A 857 -36.25 -44.84 -25.03
CA ASN A 857 -37.64 -44.51 -24.67
C ASN A 857 -37.84 -42.99 -24.55
N PRO A 858 -37.61 -42.22 -25.63
CA PRO A 858 -37.67 -40.75 -25.60
C PRO A 858 -39.05 -40.22 -25.20
N ASP A 859 -40.13 -40.89 -25.60
CA ASP A 859 -41.49 -40.50 -25.24
C ASP A 859 -41.72 -40.54 -23.71
N MET A 860 -41.11 -41.53 -23.03
CA MET A 860 -41.20 -41.68 -21.58
C MET A 860 -40.28 -40.68 -20.87
N SER A 861 -39.09 -40.42 -21.44
CA SER A 861 -38.17 -39.38 -20.97
C SER A 861 -38.81 -37.99 -21.03
N ASP A 862 -39.47 -37.66 -22.13
CA ASP A 862 -40.18 -36.38 -22.29
C ASP A 862 -41.40 -36.29 -21.37
N GLN A 863 -42.17 -37.38 -21.23
CA GLN A 863 -43.32 -37.44 -20.32
C GLN A 863 -42.94 -37.11 -18.87
N PHE A 864 -41.80 -37.64 -18.41
CA PHE A 864 -41.29 -37.39 -17.06
C PHE A 864 -40.26 -36.26 -17.00
N GLY A 865 -40.04 -35.50 -18.07
CA GLY A 865 -39.05 -34.41 -18.12
C GLY A 865 -37.66 -34.83 -17.65
N ILE A 866 -37.16 -35.96 -18.15
CA ILE A 866 -35.86 -36.54 -17.80
C ILE A 866 -34.77 -35.87 -18.64
N MET A 867 -34.04 -34.96 -18.00
CA MET A 867 -32.96 -34.20 -18.65
C MET A 867 -31.57 -34.83 -18.45
N GLN A 868 -31.44 -35.83 -17.56
CA GLN A 868 -30.17 -36.49 -17.24
C GLN A 868 -30.36 -37.88 -16.63
N ALA A 869 -29.34 -38.74 -16.76
CA ALA A 869 -29.27 -40.07 -16.18
C ALA A 869 -28.08 -40.18 -15.18
N PRO A 870 -28.23 -40.89 -14.04
CA PRO A 870 -29.43 -41.60 -13.60
C PRO A 870 -30.47 -40.65 -12.97
N THR A 871 -31.75 -40.93 -13.20
CA THR A 871 -32.87 -40.26 -12.50
C THR A 871 -33.88 -41.31 -12.04
N LEU A 872 -34.19 -41.35 -10.75
CA LEU A 872 -35.26 -42.19 -10.20
C LEU A 872 -36.56 -41.38 -10.14
N VAL A 873 -37.64 -41.92 -10.68
CA VAL A 873 -38.98 -41.33 -10.69
C VAL A 873 -39.92 -42.24 -9.91
N LEU A 874 -40.62 -41.70 -8.92
CA LEU A 874 -41.69 -42.39 -8.21
C LEU A 874 -43.03 -41.87 -8.69
N VAL A 875 -43.92 -42.76 -9.10
CA VAL A 875 -45.29 -42.44 -9.51
C VAL A 875 -46.26 -43.01 -8.47
N GLY A 876 -46.93 -42.12 -7.74
CA GLY A 876 -47.94 -42.45 -6.73
C GLY A 876 -49.25 -42.97 -7.34
N LYS A 877 -50.10 -43.62 -6.52
CA LYS A 877 -51.41 -44.15 -6.95
C LYS A 877 -52.43 -43.05 -7.28
N ASP A 878 -52.18 -41.84 -6.79
CA ASP A 878 -52.90 -40.59 -7.01
C ASP A 878 -52.33 -39.76 -8.19
N GLY A 879 -51.25 -40.24 -8.82
CA GLY A 879 -50.58 -39.54 -9.91
C GLY A 879 -49.53 -38.52 -9.47
N GLU A 880 -49.17 -38.47 -8.18
CA GLU A 880 -48.05 -37.65 -7.70
C GLU A 880 -46.71 -38.18 -8.26
N ILE A 881 -45.86 -37.29 -8.79
CA ILE A 881 -44.58 -37.65 -9.38
C ILE A 881 -43.44 -37.03 -8.57
N LYS A 882 -42.58 -37.85 -7.98
CA LYS A 882 -41.34 -37.42 -7.30
C LYS A 882 -40.12 -37.85 -8.09
N LYS A 883 -39.13 -36.97 -8.24
CA LYS A 883 -37.91 -37.24 -9.02
C LYS A 883 -36.65 -37.06 -8.16
N PHE A 884 -35.78 -38.05 -8.17
CA PHE A 884 -34.46 -38.02 -7.56
C PHE A 884 -33.43 -38.08 -8.66
N VAL A 885 -32.91 -36.91 -9.00
CA VAL A 885 -32.01 -36.73 -10.13
C VAL A 885 -30.56 -36.88 -9.64
N ASN A 886 -29.71 -37.60 -10.39
CA ASN A 886 -28.32 -37.96 -10.05
C ASN A 886 -28.16 -39.07 -8.98
N ALA A 887 -26.98 -39.69 -8.95
CA ALA A 887 -26.71 -40.84 -8.07
C ALA A 887 -26.69 -40.49 -6.57
N SER A 888 -26.32 -39.27 -6.19
CA SER A 888 -26.28 -38.82 -4.79
C SER A 888 -27.68 -38.69 -4.17
N ASN A 889 -28.64 -38.14 -4.93
CA ASN A 889 -30.02 -38.02 -4.47
C ASN A 889 -30.71 -39.39 -4.41
N ILE A 890 -30.39 -40.27 -5.36
CA ILE A 890 -30.87 -41.66 -5.35
C ILE A 890 -30.31 -42.42 -4.13
N ARG A 891 -29.06 -42.16 -3.75
CA ARG A 891 -28.45 -42.72 -2.53
C ARG A 891 -29.19 -42.25 -1.28
N LYS A 892 -29.44 -40.94 -1.16
CA LYS A 892 -30.17 -40.38 -0.01
C LYS A 892 -31.57 -40.99 0.12
N PHE A 893 -32.30 -41.10 -1.00
CA PHE A 893 -33.58 -41.81 -1.04
C PHE A 893 -33.45 -43.26 -0.55
N ALA A 894 -32.46 -44.00 -1.05
CA ALA A 894 -32.24 -45.39 -0.67
C ALA A 894 -31.84 -45.58 0.80
N GLU A 895 -31.12 -44.61 1.39
CA GLU A 895 -30.76 -44.59 2.82
C GLU A 895 -31.98 -44.25 3.70
N GLU A 896 -32.89 -43.39 3.24
CA GLU A 896 -34.13 -43.02 3.94
C GLU A 896 -35.20 -44.13 3.89
N HIS A 897 -35.14 -45.05 2.93
CA HIS A 897 -36.14 -46.10 2.68
C HIS A 897 -35.61 -47.53 2.91
N ARG A 898 -34.52 -47.67 3.67
CA ARG A 898 -33.87 -48.95 4.00
C ARG A 898 -34.30 -49.55 5.34
#